data_AF-A0A535K6F9-F1
#
_entry.id   AF-A0A535K6F9-F1
#
_cell.length_a   1.000
_cell.length_b   1.000
_cell.length_c   1.000
_cell.angle_alpha   90.00
_cell.angle_beta   90.00
_cell.angle_gamma   90.00
#
_symmetry.space_group_name_H-M   'P 1'
#
loop_
_entity.id
_entity.type
_entity.pdbx_description
1 polymer ?
#
loop_
_entity_poly.entity_id
_entity_poly.type
_entity_poly.pdbx_seq_one_letter_code
_entity_poly.pdbx_strand_id
1 'polypeptide(L)'
;MTASRTEFKRRLDRALASDRLRTALRRALPELGERRDARMREIDWEGLRADLSVRKAKAIDDLPELIERFTREAEAVGAKVYRAVDAEEARRIVTAICRAKKAKLVVKSKSMATEEIGLTDHLESQGIHAVETDLGEWIIQLAGERPSHLIAPAIHKTREEVAQLFSKVVGHPVPDDVASLVAVARKELRQSFIDADIGITGGNALIADTGTLMLVTNEGNADLATTLPAVHIAVVGIEKIVPTIDDAIAIVKLLARSGTGQKITSYTQFITGPSRSADIELKAQIGVHGPKEVHFVLLDNGRTGMRDDPFARDALRCIRCGACSNVCPSYQEVGGHVFGHIYTGPIGLVVSPWHHGIDSVAHEQSLCMGCNACDTVCPVGIPLAALITDVRAKAVERTGMSWAKRLFLRQWSTPDRIDRITGWLATFQNPLRRNGSVRLPFGSLAQEKSLPAVVDNPLHYRAREITQTNPASPSLRIAMFPSCIVDHFLPGAGYAAARVLQATGAEVHVVEGRRCCGLPQLNSGDRSTAIAMAKAAIESLERITADRIVIPSSSCAITIAQDYSRILSDDPAWSARARKLADRITAVAGVELVEMAESAVCCGFGGSFSFEYPEVANRVLERKLANIDATGVDCVIADNPGCLTHLRGAMDAREKTIRIRHIAEVLWESLSAAS
;
A
#
# COMPACT_ATOMS: atom_id res chain seq x y z
N MET A 1 10.52 21.30 3.46
CA MET A 1 9.75 21.44 4.73
C MET A 1 10.33 20.44 5.71
N THR A 2 10.80 20.88 6.89
CA THR A 2 11.18 19.97 7.98
C THR A 2 9.95 19.17 8.42
N ALA A 3 10.09 17.84 8.54
CA ALA A 3 9.03 16.96 9.03
C ALA A 3 8.55 17.40 10.42
N SER A 4 7.48 18.21 10.47
CA SER A 4 6.92 18.67 11.73
C SER A 4 5.91 17.65 12.23
N ARG A 5 6.24 16.98 13.33
CA ARG A 5 5.32 16.05 14.02
C ARG A 5 4.01 16.74 14.38
N THR A 6 4.07 18.01 14.76
CA THR A 6 2.88 18.83 15.08
C THR A 6 2.02 19.04 13.85
N GLU A 7 2.62 19.33 12.70
CA GLU A 7 1.88 19.52 11.45
C GLU A 7 1.21 18.24 10.97
N PHE A 8 1.95 17.13 11.03
CA PHE A 8 1.40 15.80 10.74
C PHE A 8 0.21 15.48 11.64
N LYS A 9 0.35 15.68 12.97
CA LYS A 9 -0.74 15.45 13.92
C LYS A 9 -1.95 16.34 13.62
N ARG A 10 -1.74 17.63 13.32
CA ARG A 10 -2.83 18.56 12.95
C ARG A 10 -3.60 18.09 11.72
N ARG A 11 -2.90 17.60 10.69
CA ARG A 11 -3.53 17.02 9.48
C ARG A 11 -4.33 15.76 9.81
N LEU A 12 -3.77 14.87 10.63
CA LEU A 12 -4.43 13.65 11.10
C LEU A 12 -5.71 13.96 11.88
N ASP A 13 -5.63 14.82 12.90
CA ASP A 13 -6.76 15.19 13.76
C ASP A 13 -7.88 15.83 12.93
N ARG A 14 -7.54 16.67 11.95
CA ARG A 14 -8.51 17.27 11.02
C ARG A 14 -9.20 16.21 10.15
N ALA A 15 -8.44 15.26 9.61
CA ALA A 15 -9.01 14.19 8.79
C ALA A 15 -9.94 13.31 9.64
N LEU A 16 -9.54 12.98 10.86
CA LEU A 16 -10.35 12.18 11.78
C LEU A 16 -11.62 12.93 12.18
N ALA A 17 -11.58 14.23 12.44
CA ALA A 17 -12.76 15.02 12.76
C ALA A 17 -13.80 15.15 11.61
N SER A 18 -13.45 14.76 10.37
CA SER A 18 -14.34 14.89 9.21
C SER A 18 -15.16 13.61 8.96
N ASP A 19 -16.41 13.61 9.40
CA ASP A 19 -17.35 12.50 9.10
C ASP A 19 -17.70 12.42 7.60
N ARG A 20 -17.64 13.56 6.89
CA ARG A 20 -17.82 13.61 5.44
C ARG A 20 -16.73 12.86 4.70
N LEU A 21 -15.46 13.14 5.04
CA LEU A 21 -14.31 12.44 4.48
C LEU A 21 -14.46 10.93 4.70
N ARG A 22 -14.78 10.54 5.95
CA ARG A 22 -14.98 9.14 6.32
C ARG A 22 -16.07 8.48 5.47
N THR A 23 -17.21 9.14 5.30
CA THR A 23 -18.34 8.62 4.52
C THR A 23 -17.97 8.47 3.04
N ALA A 24 -17.31 9.46 2.45
CA ALA A 24 -16.86 9.41 1.06
C ALA A 24 -15.90 8.24 0.80
N LEU A 25 -14.89 8.07 1.65
CA LEU A 25 -13.89 7.02 1.49
C LEU A 25 -14.44 5.62 1.79
N ARG A 26 -15.24 5.45 2.85
CA ARG A 26 -15.86 4.16 3.22
C ARG A 26 -16.88 3.66 2.21
N ARG A 27 -17.45 4.55 1.40
CA ARG A 27 -18.31 4.16 0.28
C ARG A 27 -17.49 3.84 -0.96
N ALA A 28 -16.68 4.79 -1.41
CA ALA A 28 -16.05 4.71 -2.72
C ALA A 28 -14.96 3.64 -2.83
N LEU A 29 -14.07 3.53 -1.83
CA LEU A 29 -12.90 2.66 -1.94
C LEU A 29 -13.23 1.16 -1.88
N PRO A 30 -14.12 0.69 -0.97
CA PRO A 30 -14.53 -0.72 -0.95
C PRO A 30 -15.28 -1.12 -2.22
N GLU A 31 -16.16 -0.26 -2.74
CA GLU A 31 -16.87 -0.49 -3.99
C GLU A 31 -15.89 -0.65 -5.17
N LEU A 32 -14.82 0.15 -5.23
CA LEU A 32 -13.75 -0.04 -6.23
C LEU A 32 -13.02 -1.38 -6.05
N GLY A 33 -12.79 -1.80 -4.81
CA GLY A 33 -12.20 -3.10 -4.47
C GLY A 33 -13.06 -4.27 -4.95
N GLU A 34 -14.36 -4.26 -4.63
CA GLU A 34 -15.31 -5.30 -5.03
C GLU A 34 -15.44 -5.42 -6.56
N ARG A 35 -15.54 -4.28 -7.26
CA ARG A 35 -15.56 -4.26 -8.74
C ARG A 35 -14.26 -4.82 -9.32
N ARG A 36 -13.11 -4.48 -8.73
CA ARG A 36 -11.80 -5.02 -9.11
C ARG A 36 -11.78 -6.53 -8.96
N ASP A 37 -12.17 -7.06 -7.81
CA ASP A 37 -12.18 -8.50 -7.54
C ASP A 37 -13.11 -9.26 -8.49
N ALA A 38 -14.29 -8.69 -8.77
CA ALA A 38 -15.20 -9.25 -9.77
C ALA A 38 -14.56 -9.35 -11.15
N ARG A 39 -13.82 -8.32 -11.60
CA ARG A 39 -13.11 -8.36 -12.88
C ARG A 39 -11.89 -9.26 -12.91
N MET A 40 -11.21 -9.45 -11.78
CA MET A 40 -10.08 -10.37 -11.71
C MET A 40 -10.54 -11.83 -11.82
N ARG A 41 -11.75 -12.18 -11.35
CA ARG A 41 -12.33 -13.52 -11.54
C ARG A 41 -12.66 -13.88 -12.99
N GLU A 42 -12.73 -12.90 -13.89
CA GLU A 42 -13.04 -13.11 -15.31
C GLU A 42 -11.80 -13.48 -16.16
N ILE A 43 -10.60 -13.45 -15.57
CA ILE A 43 -9.33 -13.61 -16.30
C ILE A 43 -8.36 -14.50 -15.51
N ASP A 44 -7.30 -14.96 -16.17
CA ASP A 44 -6.14 -15.56 -15.50
C ASP A 44 -5.34 -14.45 -14.78
N TRP A 45 -5.85 -14.03 -13.63
CA TRP A 45 -5.25 -12.98 -12.82
C TRP A 45 -3.84 -13.34 -12.36
N GLU A 46 -3.61 -14.57 -11.92
CA GLU A 46 -2.30 -15.00 -11.40
C GLU A 46 -1.25 -15.04 -12.51
N GLY A 47 -1.58 -15.63 -13.67
CA GLY A 47 -0.69 -15.66 -14.82
C GLY A 47 -0.40 -14.26 -15.39
N LEU A 48 -1.41 -13.40 -15.53
CA LEU A 48 -1.22 -12.03 -16.01
C LEU A 48 -0.42 -11.18 -15.03
N ARG A 49 -0.62 -11.35 -13.71
CA ARG A 49 0.17 -10.68 -12.68
C ARG A 49 1.64 -11.12 -12.75
N ALA A 50 1.89 -12.42 -12.91
CA ALA A 50 3.25 -12.96 -13.02
C ALA A 50 3.96 -12.43 -14.29
N ASP A 51 3.30 -12.50 -15.45
CA ASP A 51 3.81 -11.98 -16.73
C ASP A 51 4.15 -10.49 -16.63
N LEU A 52 3.20 -9.65 -16.17
CA LEU A 52 3.43 -8.20 -16.08
C LEU A 52 4.53 -7.85 -15.06
N SER A 53 4.61 -8.60 -13.96
CA SER A 53 5.69 -8.43 -12.97
C SER A 53 7.08 -8.67 -13.59
N VAL A 54 7.24 -9.73 -14.40
CA VAL A 54 8.49 -10.05 -15.09
C VAL A 54 8.83 -8.99 -16.14
N ARG A 55 7.86 -8.60 -16.98
CA ARG A 55 8.04 -7.55 -18.00
C ARG A 55 8.50 -6.24 -17.38
N LYS A 56 7.81 -5.79 -16.32
CA LYS A 56 8.18 -4.54 -15.64
C LYS A 56 9.52 -4.65 -14.93
N ALA A 57 9.87 -5.80 -14.33
CA ALA A 57 11.20 -5.98 -13.76
C ALA A 57 12.29 -5.85 -14.83
N LYS A 58 12.16 -6.59 -15.94
CA LYS A 58 13.09 -6.53 -17.07
C LYS A 58 13.23 -5.12 -17.66
N ALA A 59 12.12 -4.40 -17.82
CA ALA A 59 12.15 -3.03 -18.31
C ALA A 59 12.90 -2.06 -17.37
N ILE A 60 12.89 -2.31 -16.06
CA ILE A 60 13.68 -1.54 -15.09
C ILE A 60 15.16 -1.92 -15.14
N ASP A 61 15.47 -3.20 -15.39
CA ASP A 61 16.85 -3.68 -15.55
C ASP A 61 17.50 -3.07 -16.81
N ASP A 62 16.79 -3.11 -17.94
CA ASP A 62 17.24 -2.63 -19.25
C ASP A 62 17.01 -1.10 -19.44
N LEU A 63 16.69 -0.37 -18.35
CA LEU A 63 16.22 1.01 -18.42
C LEU A 63 17.19 1.97 -19.14
N PRO A 64 18.53 1.95 -18.89
CA PRO A 64 19.47 2.80 -19.64
C PRO A 64 19.37 2.60 -21.16
N GLU A 65 19.36 1.36 -21.63
CA GLU A 65 19.28 1.02 -23.05
C GLU A 65 17.93 1.41 -23.65
N LEU A 66 16.85 1.25 -22.88
CA LEU A 66 15.51 1.64 -23.28
C LEU A 66 15.35 3.16 -23.40
N ILE A 67 16.00 3.95 -22.54
CA ILE A 67 16.03 5.41 -22.65
C ILE A 67 16.72 5.83 -23.96
N GLU A 68 17.88 5.25 -24.28
CA GLU A 68 18.61 5.54 -25.53
C GLU A 68 17.77 5.15 -26.76
N ARG A 69 17.18 3.96 -26.72
CA ARG A 69 16.32 3.48 -27.81
C ARG A 69 15.11 4.40 -28.01
N PHE A 70 14.35 4.68 -26.96
CA PHE A 70 13.20 5.58 -27.03
C PHE A 70 13.60 6.96 -27.58
N THR A 71 14.73 7.51 -27.10
CA THR A 71 15.25 8.81 -27.55
C THR A 71 15.44 8.81 -29.07
N ARG A 72 16.19 7.82 -29.58
CA ARG A 72 16.47 7.69 -31.02
C ARG A 72 15.20 7.53 -31.85
N GLU A 73 14.31 6.61 -31.46
CA GLU A 73 13.10 6.33 -32.25
C GLU A 73 12.12 7.51 -32.24
N ALA A 74 11.97 8.20 -31.10
CA ALA A 74 11.12 9.39 -31.01
C ALA A 74 11.68 10.57 -31.85
N GLU A 75 12.99 10.79 -31.85
CA GLU A 75 13.63 11.82 -32.67
C GLU A 75 13.57 11.50 -34.16
N ALA A 76 13.72 10.23 -34.54
CA ALA A 76 13.60 9.78 -35.94
C ALA A 76 12.24 10.11 -36.56
N VAL A 77 11.19 10.19 -35.73
CA VAL A 77 9.84 10.54 -36.16
C VAL A 77 9.48 12.02 -35.90
N GLY A 78 10.46 12.85 -35.55
CA GLY A 78 10.33 14.30 -35.45
C GLY A 78 9.87 14.84 -34.09
N ALA A 79 9.84 14.02 -33.04
CA ALA A 79 9.69 14.52 -31.68
C ALA A 79 11.03 15.06 -31.14
N LYS A 80 10.98 15.85 -30.07
CA LYS A 80 12.16 16.36 -29.36
C LYS A 80 12.23 15.72 -27.98
N VAL A 81 13.36 15.16 -27.61
CA VAL A 81 13.51 14.45 -26.33
C VAL A 81 14.48 15.20 -25.43
N TYR A 82 14.08 15.41 -24.19
CA TYR A 82 14.87 16.05 -23.15
C TYR A 82 14.97 15.11 -21.95
N ARG A 83 16.12 15.11 -21.29
CA ARG A 83 16.33 14.39 -20.03
C ARG A 83 16.45 15.41 -18.92
N ALA A 84 15.66 15.24 -17.88
CA ALA A 84 15.70 16.07 -16.69
C ALA A 84 16.16 15.22 -15.51
N VAL A 85 17.29 15.60 -14.91
CA VAL A 85 17.83 14.85 -13.76
C VAL A 85 16.95 15.01 -12.52
N ASP A 86 16.28 16.15 -12.39
CA ASP A 86 15.43 16.48 -11.24
C ASP A 86 14.23 17.38 -11.62
N ALA A 87 13.46 17.72 -10.60
CA ALA A 87 12.29 18.57 -10.72
C ALA A 87 12.61 20.01 -11.18
N GLU A 88 13.78 20.56 -10.85
CA GLU A 88 14.17 21.93 -11.23
C GLU A 88 14.51 21.99 -12.71
N GLU A 89 15.29 21.03 -13.19
CA GLU A 89 15.65 20.94 -14.60
C GLU A 89 14.43 20.70 -15.48
N ALA A 90 13.50 19.83 -15.06
CA ALA A 90 12.26 19.60 -15.80
C ALA A 90 11.44 20.89 -15.93
N ARG A 91 11.30 21.65 -14.84
CA ARG A 91 10.63 22.96 -14.83
C ARG A 91 11.32 23.94 -15.76
N ARG A 92 12.66 24.02 -15.74
CA ARG A 92 13.45 24.87 -16.63
C ARG A 92 13.23 24.53 -18.10
N ILE A 93 13.23 23.24 -18.46
CA ILE A 93 13.00 22.77 -19.83
C ILE A 93 11.60 23.16 -20.31
N VAL A 94 10.56 22.85 -19.52
CA VAL A 94 9.17 23.17 -19.88
C VAL A 94 9.00 24.69 -20.05
N THR A 95 9.49 25.49 -19.11
CA THR A 95 9.46 26.95 -19.19
C THR A 95 10.19 27.49 -20.42
N ALA A 96 11.33 26.90 -20.79
CA ALA A 96 12.06 27.28 -22.00
C ALA A 96 11.24 27.02 -23.28
N ILE A 97 10.54 25.87 -23.36
CA ILE A 97 9.64 25.55 -24.47
C ILE A 97 8.48 26.56 -24.51
N CYS A 98 7.82 26.82 -23.38
CA CYS A 98 6.73 27.79 -23.30
C CYS A 98 7.17 29.19 -23.77
N ARG A 99 8.33 29.67 -23.32
CA ARG A 99 8.87 30.98 -23.72
C ARG A 99 9.24 31.04 -25.20
N ALA A 100 9.84 29.98 -25.74
CA ALA A 100 10.16 29.90 -27.17
C ALA A 100 8.90 29.99 -28.05
N LYS A 101 7.76 29.51 -27.55
CA LYS A 101 6.45 29.61 -28.21
C LYS A 101 5.65 30.86 -27.85
N LYS A 102 6.18 31.70 -26.95
CA LYS A 102 5.48 32.87 -26.40
C LYS A 102 4.12 32.49 -25.79
N ALA A 103 4.04 31.28 -25.23
CA ALA A 103 2.81 30.75 -24.66
C ALA A 103 2.36 31.58 -23.46
N LYS A 104 1.07 31.91 -23.43
CA LYS A 104 0.39 32.59 -22.33
C LYS A 104 -0.55 31.66 -21.59
N LEU A 105 -1.16 30.72 -22.31
CA LEU A 105 -2.08 29.73 -21.77
C LEU A 105 -1.60 28.33 -22.11
N VAL A 106 -1.50 27.49 -21.09
CA VAL A 106 -1.26 26.06 -21.23
C VAL A 106 -2.40 25.27 -20.63
N VAL A 107 -2.80 24.21 -21.30
CA VAL A 107 -3.74 23.22 -20.76
C VAL A 107 -2.99 21.98 -20.33
N LYS A 108 -3.27 21.51 -19.13
CA LYS A 108 -2.69 20.29 -18.57
C LYS A 108 -3.75 19.20 -18.49
N SER A 109 -3.40 18.02 -18.96
CA SER A 109 -4.10 16.80 -18.57
C SER A 109 -3.43 16.21 -17.33
N LYS A 110 -4.23 15.55 -16.50
CA LYS A 110 -3.83 14.93 -15.24
C LYS A 110 -2.50 14.19 -15.35
N SER A 111 -1.54 14.58 -14.51
CA SER A 111 -0.25 13.91 -14.45
C SER A 111 0.41 14.02 -13.07
N MET A 112 0.62 12.86 -12.45
CA MET A 112 1.40 12.78 -11.20
C MET A 112 2.82 13.34 -11.36
N ALA A 113 3.43 13.24 -12.55
CA ALA A 113 4.78 13.75 -12.79
C ALA A 113 4.83 15.28 -12.80
N THR A 114 3.77 15.94 -13.29
CA THR A 114 3.70 17.41 -13.24
C THR A 114 3.40 17.93 -11.84
N GLU A 115 2.62 17.18 -11.06
CA GLU A 115 2.40 17.46 -9.63
C GLU A 115 3.67 17.22 -8.80
N GLU A 116 4.41 16.16 -9.10
CA GLU A 116 5.69 15.81 -8.46
C GLU A 116 6.71 16.96 -8.58
N ILE A 117 6.73 17.66 -9.71
CA ILE A 117 7.64 18.78 -9.91
C ILE A 117 7.04 20.15 -9.56
N GLY A 118 5.77 20.20 -9.13
CA GLY A 118 5.07 21.47 -8.85
C GLY A 118 4.97 22.37 -10.09
N LEU A 119 4.66 21.79 -11.25
CA LEU A 119 4.73 22.49 -12.54
C LEU A 119 3.74 23.65 -12.65
N THR A 120 2.51 23.49 -12.14
CA THR A 120 1.46 24.51 -12.22
C THR A 120 1.91 25.79 -11.52
N ASP A 121 2.26 25.70 -10.23
CA ASP A 121 2.75 26.84 -9.44
C ASP A 121 3.99 27.48 -10.06
N HIS A 122 4.88 26.66 -10.62
CA HIS A 122 6.06 27.16 -11.31
C HIS A 122 5.69 27.99 -12.54
N LEU A 123 4.82 27.50 -13.43
CA LEU A 123 4.41 28.23 -14.63
C LEU A 123 3.66 29.52 -14.29
N GLU A 124 2.78 29.48 -13.28
CA GLU A 124 2.08 30.68 -12.78
C GLU A 124 3.08 31.73 -12.26
N SER A 125 4.12 31.32 -11.54
CA SER A 125 5.19 32.23 -11.09
C SER A 125 5.99 32.86 -12.24
N GLN A 126 5.92 32.26 -13.44
CA GLN A 126 6.55 32.76 -14.66
C GLN A 126 5.58 33.58 -15.53
N GLY A 127 4.34 33.81 -15.06
CA GLY A 127 3.32 34.55 -15.80
C GLY A 127 2.70 33.74 -16.95
N ILE A 128 2.79 32.41 -16.90
CA ILE A 128 2.16 31.50 -17.86
C ILE A 128 0.99 30.82 -17.15
N HIS A 129 -0.23 31.09 -17.61
CA HIS A 129 -1.41 30.54 -16.97
C HIS A 129 -1.56 29.06 -17.32
N ALA A 130 -1.76 28.22 -16.30
CA ALA A 130 -1.89 26.77 -16.45
C ALA A 130 -3.25 26.29 -15.95
N VAL A 131 -4.02 25.63 -16.82
CA VAL A 131 -5.37 25.13 -16.51
C VAL A 131 -5.38 23.61 -16.53
N GLU A 132 -5.77 22.98 -15.41
CA GLU A 132 -6.08 21.55 -15.38
C GLU A 132 -7.38 21.25 -16.11
N THR A 133 -7.37 20.19 -16.90
CA THR A 133 -8.47 19.83 -17.80
C THR A 133 -9.18 18.54 -17.45
N ASP A 134 -8.62 17.75 -16.53
CA ASP A 134 -9.31 16.62 -15.89
C ASP A 134 -10.29 17.17 -14.87
N LEU A 135 -11.54 16.68 -14.85
CA LEU A 135 -12.56 17.22 -13.96
C LEU A 135 -12.12 17.16 -12.49
N GLY A 136 -11.52 16.04 -12.08
CA GLY A 136 -11.04 15.86 -10.72
C GLY A 136 -9.91 16.82 -10.37
N GLU A 137 -8.91 16.95 -11.24
CA GLU A 137 -7.79 17.88 -11.03
C GLU A 137 -8.26 19.35 -11.06
N TRP A 138 -9.17 19.71 -11.96
CA TRP A 138 -9.72 21.07 -12.06
C TRP A 138 -10.48 21.47 -10.79
N ILE A 139 -11.29 20.56 -10.23
CA ILE A 139 -11.95 20.77 -8.93
C ILE A 139 -10.93 21.08 -7.83
N ILE A 140 -9.81 20.35 -7.82
CA ILE A 140 -8.76 20.49 -6.81
C ILE A 140 -7.95 21.77 -7.01
N GLN A 141 -7.65 22.14 -8.26
CA GLN A 141 -7.02 23.40 -8.61
C GLN A 141 -7.88 24.58 -8.14
N LEU A 142 -9.18 24.58 -8.44
CA LEU A 142 -10.12 25.60 -8.00
C LEU A 142 -10.24 25.70 -6.48
N ALA A 143 -10.08 24.56 -5.78
CA ALA A 143 -10.10 24.51 -4.32
C ALA A 143 -8.77 24.96 -3.68
N GLY A 144 -7.69 25.11 -4.45
CA GLY A 144 -6.35 25.36 -3.92
C GLY A 144 -5.81 24.19 -3.07
N GLU A 145 -6.20 22.98 -3.43
CA GLU A 145 -5.85 21.76 -2.70
C GLU A 145 -4.89 20.89 -3.52
N ARG A 146 -4.41 19.80 -2.93
CA ARG A 146 -3.63 18.76 -3.65
C ARG A 146 -4.52 17.55 -3.95
N PRO A 147 -4.19 16.73 -4.95
CA PRO A 147 -4.89 15.48 -5.21
C PRO A 147 -4.84 14.58 -3.97
N SER A 148 -5.97 13.98 -3.58
CA SER A 148 -5.95 12.99 -2.50
C SER A 148 -5.72 11.57 -3.02
N HIS A 149 -6.08 11.24 -4.27
CA HIS A 149 -5.95 9.89 -4.81
C HIS A 149 -5.43 9.84 -6.25
N LEU A 150 -4.60 8.85 -6.55
CA LEU A 150 -3.91 8.69 -7.85
C LEU A 150 -4.85 8.70 -9.06
N ILE A 151 -5.99 7.99 -8.99
CA ILE A 151 -6.94 7.91 -10.11
C ILE A 151 -8.20 8.76 -9.90
N ALA A 152 -8.43 9.28 -8.70
CA ALA A 152 -9.65 10.02 -8.33
C ALA A 152 -9.29 11.25 -7.46
N PRO A 153 -8.72 12.32 -8.05
CA PRO A 153 -8.06 13.41 -7.30
C PRO A 153 -8.95 14.05 -6.23
N ALA A 154 -10.23 14.23 -6.56
CA ALA A 154 -11.26 14.83 -5.71
C ALA A 154 -12.12 13.82 -4.92
N ILE A 155 -11.68 12.58 -4.71
CA ILE A 155 -12.47 11.53 -4.02
C ILE A 155 -12.90 11.91 -2.59
N HIS A 156 -12.23 12.89 -1.99
CA HIS A 156 -12.51 13.38 -0.65
C HIS A 156 -13.59 14.48 -0.60
N LYS A 157 -14.03 15.00 -1.75
CA LYS A 157 -15.07 16.03 -1.85
C LYS A 157 -16.43 15.42 -2.15
N THR A 158 -17.47 15.98 -1.55
CA THR A 158 -18.85 15.60 -1.87
C THR A 158 -19.36 16.39 -3.08
N ARG A 159 -20.45 15.94 -3.70
CA ARG A 159 -21.03 16.63 -4.88
C ARG A 159 -21.54 18.03 -4.52
N GLU A 160 -22.05 18.19 -3.31
CA GLU A 160 -22.55 19.45 -2.78
C GLU A 160 -21.41 20.48 -2.64
N GLU A 161 -20.22 20.05 -2.22
CA GLU A 161 -19.04 20.92 -2.13
C GLU A 161 -18.54 21.34 -3.51
N VAL A 162 -18.56 20.41 -4.48
CA VAL A 162 -18.22 20.71 -5.88
C VAL A 162 -19.23 21.70 -6.47
N ALA A 163 -20.52 21.54 -6.19
CA ALA A 163 -21.58 22.45 -6.64
C ALA A 163 -21.39 23.87 -6.06
N GLN A 164 -21.05 23.97 -4.77
CA GLN A 164 -20.73 25.26 -4.14
C GLN A 164 -19.49 25.91 -4.75
N LEU A 165 -18.46 25.12 -5.05
CA LEU A 165 -17.25 25.61 -5.71
C LEU A 165 -17.57 26.15 -7.10
N PHE A 166 -18.29 25.38 -7.92
CA PHE A 166 -18.68 25.77 -9.26
C PHE A 166 -19.61 26.98 -9.27
N SER A 167 -20.54 27.08 -8.30
CA SER A 167 -21.42 28.24 -8.15
C SER A 167 -20.64 29.54 -7.94
N LYS A 168 -19.51 29.49 -7.24
CA LYS A 168 -18.61 30.64 -7.07
C LYS A 168 -17.90 31.02 -8.37
N VAL A 169 -17.52 30.02 -9.19
CA VAL A 169 -16.85 30.24 -10.48
C VAL A 169 -17.80 30.91 -11.47
N VAL A 170 -19.04 30.40 -11.61
CA VAL A 170 -20.01 30.90 -12.60
C VAL A 170 -20.87 32.07 -12.09
N GLY A 171 -20.78 32.42 -10.81
CA GLY A 171 -21.51 33.52 -10.20
C GLY A 171 -23.01 33.30 -9.99
N HIS A 172 -23.50 32.06 -10.14
CA HIS A 172 -24.89 31.68 -9.91
C HIS A 172 -24.98 30.26 -9.30
N PRO A 173 -26.09 29.90 -8.62
CA PRO A 173 -26.25 28.56 -8.07
C PRO A 173 -26.17 27.46 -9.14
N VAL A 174 -25.47 26.38 -8.82
CA VAL A 174 -25.33 25.18 -9.63
C VAL A 174 -25.89 23.99 -8.84
N PRO A 175 -26.77 23.16 -9.42
CA PRO A 175 -27.23 21.92 -8.79
C PRO A 175 -26.10 20.91 -8.53
N ASP A 176 -26.26 20.04 -7.54
CA ASP A 176 -25.30 19.02 -7.11
C ASP A 176 -25.42 17.67 -7.86
N ASP A 177 -26.24 17.62 -8.91
CA ASP A 177 -26.33 16.45 -9.78
C ASP A 177 -25.15 16.38 -10.77
N VAL A 178 -24.78 15.16 -11.15
CA VAL A 178 -23.58 14.91 -11.98
C VAL A 178 -23.69 15.59 -13.34
N ALA A 179 -24.88 15.64 -13.96
CA ALA A 179 -25.03 16.20 -15.29
C ALA A 179 -24.80 17.72 -15.28
N SER A 180 -25.35 18.42 -14.28
CA SER A 180 -25.15 19.87 -14.10
C SER A 180 -23.69 20.22 -13.83
N LEU A 181 -23.01 19.49 -12.93
CA LEU A 181 -21.60 19.73 -12.61
C LEU A 181 -20.70 19.53 -13.84
N VAL A 182 -20.90 18.42 -14.57
CA VAL A 182 -20.14 18.15 -15.80
C VAL A 182 -20.45 19.18 -16.89
N ALA A 183 -21.68 19.68 -16.98
CA ALA A 183 -22.05 20.72 -17.95
C ALA A 183 -21.30 22.05 -17.69
N VAL A 184 -21.15 22.45 -16.43
CA VAL A 184 -20.35 23.62 -16.05
C VAL A 184 -18.89 23.42 -16.46
N ALA A 185 -18.26 22.33 -16.02
CA ALA A 185 -16.87 22.05 -16.36
C ALA A 185 -16.65 22.02 -17.88
N ARG A 186 -17.55 21.39 -18.63
CA ARG A 186 -17.51 21.33 -20.10
C ARG A 186 -17.64 22.71 -20.74
N LYS A 187 -18.42 23.62 -20.17
CA LYS A 187 -18.59 24.98 -20.68
C LYS A 187 -17.35 25.82 -20.42
N GLU A 188 -16.86 25.82 -19.18
CA GLU A 188 -15.72 26.64 -18.75
C GLU A 188 -14.41 26.17 -19.39
N LEU A 189 -14.13 24.87 -19.40
CA LEU A 189 -12.87 24.34 -19.93
C LEU A 189 -12.78 24.37 -21.46
N ARG A 190 -13.93 24.38 -22.18
CA ARG A 190 -13.94 24.30 -23.65
C ARG A 190 -13.09 25.40 -24.29
N GLN A 191 -13.26 26.64 -23.82
CA GLN A 191 -12.55 27.78 -24.38
C GLN A 191 -11.04 27.66 -24.10
N SER A 192 -10.66 27.18 -22.92
CA SER A 192 -9.26 26.96 -22.57
C SER A 192 -8.55 25.99 -23.52
N PHE A 193 -9.22 24.91 -23.97
CA PHE A 193 -8.62 24.01 -24.96
C PHE A 193 -8.40 24.66 -26.33
N ILE A 194 -9.31 25.53 -26.75
CA ILE A 194 -9.25 26.21 -28.06
C ILE A 194 -8.17 27.28 -28.06
N ASP A 195 -8.05 28.03 -26.96
CA ASP A 195 -7.13 29.17 -26.85
C ASP A 195 -5.73 28.77 -26.38
N ALA A 196 -5.53 27.52 -25.93
CA ALA A 196 -4.25 27.08 -25.41
C ALA A 196 -3.15 27.05 -26.48
N ASP A 197 -2.02 27.63 -26.13
CA ASP A 197 -0.82 27.62 -26.97
C ASP A 197 -0.12 26.25 -26.92
N ILE A 198 -0.17 25.59 -25.76
CA ILE A 198 0.53 24.34 -25.47
C ILE A 198 -0.37 23.40 -24.66
N GLY A 199 -0.38 22.14 -25.07
CA GLY A 199 -0.92 21.04 -24.30
C GLY A 199 0.18 20.30 -23.54
N ILE A 200 -0.04 20.04 -22.26
CA ILE A 200 0.89 19.30 -21.41
C ILE A 200 0.20 18.05 -20.87
N THR A 201 0.85 16.90 -20.98
CA THR A 201 0.33 15.63 -20.43
C THR A 201 1.37 14.89 -19.63
N GLY A 202 0.92 13.87 -18.91
CA GLY A 202 1.77 12.78 -18.43
C GLY A 202 1.94 11.68 -19.49
N GLY A 203 2.09 10.45 -19.00
CA GLY A 203 2.13 9.23 -19.79
C GLY A 203 1.89 8.00 -18.93
N ASN A 204 1.25 6.96 -19.47
CA ASN A 204 1.08 5.67 -18.82
C ASN A 204 2.19 4.68 -19.18
N ALA A 205 2.69 4.75 -20.41
CA ALA A 205 3.92 4.09 -20.85
C ALA A 205 4.59 4.89 -21.99
N LEU A 206 5.89 4.68 -22.17
CA LEU A 206 6.64 5.09 -23.35
C LEU A 206 7.18 3.83 -24.03
N ILE A 207 6.88 3.60 -25.30
CA ILE A 207 7.28 2.41 -26.05
C ILE A 207 8.59 2.72 -26.75
N ALA A 208 9.67 2.05 -26.33
CA ALA A 208 11.02 2.34 -26.77
C ALA A 208 11.22 2.05 -28.27
N ASP A 209 10.70 0.92 -28.77
CA ASP A 209 10.92 0.47 -30.14
C ASP A 209 10.29 1.37 -31.21
N THR A 210 9.36 2.25 -30.83
CA THR A 210 8.63 3.12 -31.76
C THR A 210 8.65 4.60 -31.38
N GLY A 211 9.24 4.97 -30.23
CA GLY A 211 9.21 6.34 -29.74
C GLY A 211 7.80 6.83 -29.35
N THR A 212 6.90 5.90 -28.98
CA THR A 212 5.47 6.19 -28.83
C THR A 212 5.06 6.40 -27.37
N LEU A 213 4.27 7.44 -27.11
CA LEU A 213 3.58 7.66 -25.84
C LEU A 213 2.25 6.90 -25.81
N MET A 214 2.00 6.18 -24.71
CA MET A 214 0.68 5.62 -24.40
C MET A 214 0.01 6.45 -23.30
N LEU A 215 -1.22 6.89 -23.56
CA LEU A 215 -2.10 7.56 -22.62
C LEU A 215 -3.38 6.77 -22.43
N VAL A 216 -3.85 6.65 -21.20
CA VAL A 216 -5.19 6.13 -20.90
C VAL A 216 -6.00 7.17 -20.12
N THR A 217 -7.24 7.35 -20.51
CA THR A 217 -8.16 8.28 -19.84
C THR A 217 -9.60 7.78 -19.95
N ASN A 218 -10.44 8.19 -19.01
CA ASN A 218 -11.89 7.99 -19.07
C ASN A 218 -12.64 9.23 -19.55
N GLU A 219 -11.93 10.34 -19.70
CA GLU A 219 -12.43 11.64 -20.14
C GLU A 219 -11.74 12.05 -21.45
N GLY A 220 -12.47 12.69 -22.37
CA GLY A 220 -11.91 13.13 -23.66
C GLY A 220 -10.98 14.35 -23.56
N ASN A 221 -10.69 14.84 -22.35
CA ASN A 221 -9.84 16.01 -22.11
C ASN A 221 -8.40 15.82 -22.62
N ALA A 222 -7.83 14.62 -22.44
CA ALA A 222 -6.47 14.34 -22.89
C ALA A 222 -6.39 14.42 -24.42
N ASP A 223 -7.36 13.86 -25.16
CA ASP A 223 -7.42 14.00 -26.62
C ASP A 223 -7.42 15.48 -27.03
N LEU A 224 -8.22 16.32 -26.37
CA LEU A 224 -8.26 17.75 -26.67
C LEU A 224 -6.94 18.45 -26.34
N ALA A 225 -6.33 18.12 -25.20
CA ALA A 225 -5.06 18.69 -24.79
C ALA A 225 -3.89 18.25 -25.68
N THR A 226 -3.91 17.05 -26.25
CA THR A 226 -2.84 16.57 -27.14
C THR A 226 -3.04 16.98 -28.59
N THR A 227 -4.25 17.37 -28.99
CA THR A 227 -4.62 17.52 -30.40
C THR A 227 -4.89 18.96 -30.81
N LEU A 228 -5.54 19.78 -29.96
CA LEU A 228 -5.88 21.16 -30.33
C LEU A 228 -4.68 22.12 -30.29
N PRO A 229 -3.83 22.09 -29.23
CA PRO A 229 -2.67 22.97 -29.19
C PRO A 229 -1.64 22.59 -30.26
N ALA A 230 -0.97 23.60 -30.83
CA ALA A 230 0.05 23.39 -31.87
C ALA A 230 1.32 22.68 -31.33
N VAL A 231 1.51 22.65 -30.02
CA VAL A 231 2.65 22.03 -29.35
C VAL A 231 2.15 21.15 -28.22
N HIS A 232 2.67 19.92 -28.15
CA HIS A 232 2.41 18.97 -27.08
C HIS A 232 3.69 18.67 -26.30
N ILE A 233 3.63 18.77 -24.98
CA ILE A 233 4.72 18.39 -24.07
C ILE A 233 4.25 17.23 -23.18
N ALA A 234 4.93 16.09 -23.25
CA ALA A 234 4.70 14.97 -22.36
C ALA A 234 5.82 14.89 -21.31
N VAL A 235 5.46 15.08 -20.03
CA VAL A 235 6.38 14.95 -18.89
C VAL A 235 6.18 13.57 -18.27
N VAL A 236 7.17 12.69 -18.41
CA VAL A 236 7.02 11.27 -18.05
C VAL A 236 8.25 10.78 -17.29
N GLY A 237 8.01 10.11 -16.17
CA GLY A 237 9.07 9.43 -15.44
C GLY A 237 9.73 8.32 -16.25
N ILE A 238 11.05 8.20 -16.18
CA ILE A 238 11.82 7.21 -16.95
C ILE A 238 11.39 5.76 -16.66
N GLU A 239 10.82 5.47 -15.48
CA GLU A 239 10.39 4.12 -15.08
C GLU A 239 9.19 3.59 -15.90
N LYS A 240 8.56 4.46 -16.68
CA LYS A 240 7.42 4.12 -17.53
C LYS A 240 7.81 3.68 -18.94
N ILE A 241 9.10 3.73 -19.29
CA ILE A 241 9.56 3.19 -20.57
C ILE A 241 9.42 1.66 -20.55
N VAL A 242 8.91 1.12 -21.65
CA VAL A 242 8.76 -0.32 -21.90
C VAL A 242 9.34 -0.65 -23.28
N PRO A 243 9.82 -1.88 -23.50
CA PRO A 243 10.44 -2.25 -24.78
C PRO A 243 9.47 -2.13 -25.96
N THR A 244 8.33 -2.83 -25.89
CA THR A 244 7.43 -3.03 -27.03
C THR A 244 6.00 -2.56 -26.77
N ILE A 245 5.20 -2.48 -27.83
CA ILE A 245 3.75 -2.25 -27.71
C ILE A 245 3.05 -3.37 -26.94
N ASP A 246 3.51 -4.61 -27.05
CA ASP A 246 2.94 -5.75 -26.30
C ASP A 246 3.10 -5.57 -24.79
N ASP A 247 4.23 -5.01 -24.35
CA ASP A 247 4.45 -4.66 -22.94
C ASP A 247 3.49 -3.56 -22.48
N ALA A 248 3.22 -2.57 -23.33
CA ALA A 248 2.24 -1.53 -23.06
C ALA A 248 0.81 -2.09 -22.98
N ILE A 249 0.45 -3.03 -23.88
CA ILE A 249 -0.85 -3.72 -23.85
C ILE A 249 -0.98 -4.61 -22.61
N ALA A 250 0.09 -5.24 -22.12
CA ALA A 250 0.09 -5.96 -20.87
C ALA A 250 -0.27 -5.05 -19.67
N ILE A 251 0.20 -3.80 -19.68
CA ILE A 251 -0.21 -2.78 -18.69
C ILE A 251 -1.71 -2.48 -18.84
N VAL A 252 -2.21 -2.25 -20.06
CA VAL A 252 -3.64 -1.94 -20.31
C VAL A 252 -4.56 -3.04 -19.78
N LYS A 253 -4.18 -4.32 -19.94
CA LYS A 253 -4.96 -5.47 -19.45
C LYS A 253 -5.23 -5.40 -17.94
N LEU A 254 -4.29 -4.90 -17.14
CA LEU A 254 -4.43 -4.89 -15.68
C LEU A 254 -4.71 -3.51 -15.07
N LEU A 255 -4.40 -2.42 -15.76
CA LEU A 255 -4.47 -1.07 -15.21
C LEU A 255 -5.89 -0.68 -14.76
N ALA A 256 -6.85 -0.66 -15.69
CA ALA A 256 -8.24 -0.27 -15.40
C ALA A 256 -8.96 -1.28 -14.50
N ARG A 257 -8.69 -2.58 -14.70
CA ARG A 257 -9.24 -3.65 -13.88
C ARG A 257 -8.82 -3.49 -12.41
N SER A 258 -7.57 -3.12 -12.17
CA SER A 258 -7.02 -2.97 -10.83
C SER A 258 -7.49 -1.70 -10.13
N GLY A 259 -7.61 -0.58 -10.87
CA GLY A 259 -7.94 0.72 -10.28
C GLY A 259 -9.44 0.95 -10.11
N THR A 260 -10.23 0.71 -11.16
CA THR A 260 -11.65 1.09 -11.24
C THR A 260 -12.60 -0.09 -11.45
N GLY A 261 -12.07 -1.30 -11.64
CA GLY A 261 -12.88 -2.48 -11.98
C GLY A 261 -13.49 -2.41 -13.38
N GLN A 262 -12.88 -1.65 -14.29
CA GLN A 262 -13.26 -1.58 -15.71
C GLN A 262 -12.42 -2.57 -16.54
N LYS A 263 -12.97 -3.13 -17.61
CA LYS A 263 -12.21 -4.02 -18.52
C LYS A 263 -11.10 -3.27 -19.28
N ILE A 264 -11.36 -2.01 -19.62
CA ILE A 264 -10.45 -1.07 -20.28
C ILE A 264 -11.00 0.35 -20.02
N THR A 265 -10.16 1.36 -20.15
CA THR A 265 -10.58 2.77 -20.08
C THR A 265 -11.35 3.19 -21.34
N SER A 266 -12.10 4.29 -21.26
CA SER A 266 -12.85 4.83 -22.42
C SER A 266 -11.96 5.18 -23.60
N TYR A 267 -10.76 5.71 -23.33
CA TYR A 267 -9.77 6.07 -24.33
C TYR A 267 -8.42 5.44 -23.99
N THR A 268 -7.76 4.89 -25.00
CA THR A 268 -6.36 4.45 -24.98
C THR A 268 -5.70 4.98 -26.23
N GLN A 269 -4.84 5.98 -26.08
CA GLN A 269 -4.23 6.72 -27.18
C GLN A 269 -2.75 6.36 -27.30
N PHE A 270 -2.26 6.32 -28.53
CA PHE A 270 -0.85 6.10 -28.87
C PHE A 270 -0.37 7.27 -29.73
N ILE A 271 0.60 8.03 -29.23
CA ILE A 271 1.13 9.25 -29.87
C ILE A 271 2.60 9.03 -30.19
N THR A 272 2.91 8.81 -31.47
CA THR A 272 4.28 8.52 -31.94
C THR A 272 5.09 9.78 -32.24
N GLY A 273 4.44 10.91 -32.55
CA GLY A 273 5.14 12.15 -32.87
C GLY A 273 4.19 13.22 -33.38
N PRO A 274 4.71 14.28 -34.03
CA PRO A 274 3.88 15.32 -34.64
C PRO A 274 2.81 14.73 -35.56
N SER A 275 1.62 15.33 -35.53
CA SER A 275 0.51 14.92 -36.39
C SER A 275 0.95 15.00 -37.85
N ARG A 276 0.74 13.93 -38.61
CA ARG A 276 1.12 13.89 -40.02
C ARG A 276 0.12 13.12 -40.86
N SER A 277 -0.13 13.59 -42.08
CA SER A 277 -0.87 12.85 -43.11
C SER A 277 -0.15 13.02 -44.46
N ALA A 278 -0.25 11.99 -45.31
CA ALA A 278 0.19 12.05 -46.70
C ALA A 278 -1.00 11.98 -47.68
N ASP A 279 -2.24 12.10 -47.18
CA ASP A 279 -3.46 11.99 -48.00
C ASP A 279 -3.58 13.15 -48.99
N ILE A 280 -2.91 14.28 -48.71
CA ILE A 280 -2.83 15.45 -49.58
C ILE A 280 -1.62 15.29 -50.50
N GLU A 281 -1.87 14.99 -51.78
CA GLU A 281 -0.86 14.89 -52.84
C GLU A 281 0.29 13.89 -52.59
N LEU A 282 0.12 12.89 -51.71
CA LEU A 282 1.19 11.95 -51.33
C LEU A 282 2.42 12.63 -50.71
N LYS A 283 2.28 13.86 -50.22
CA LYS A 283 3.33 14.61 -49.53
C LYS A 283 3.02 14.64 -48.04
N ALA A 284 3.98 14.24 -47.22
CA ALA A 284 3.83 14.32 -45.77
C ALA A 284 3.64 15.79 -45.33
N GLN A 285 2.46 16.09 -44.80
CA GLN A 285 2.14 17.36 -44.16
C GLN A 285 2.16 17.18 -42.64
N ILE A 286 2.75 18.14 -41.92
CA ILE A 286 2.84 18.13 -40.46
C ILE A 286 1.83 19.11 -39.85
N GLY A 287 1.18 18.71 -38.77
CA GLY A 287 0.20 19.50 -38.03
C GLY A 287 -1.17 19.55 -38.69
N VAL A 288 -1.59 18.46 -39.35
CA VAL A 288 -2.87 18.39 -40.07
C VAL A 288 -4.05 18.24 -39.10
N HIS A 289 -3.97 17.25 -38.21
CA HIS A 289 -5.04 16.92 -37.27
C HIS A 289 -4.63 17.07 -35.81
N GLY A 290 -3.44 17.60 -35.53
CA GLY A 290 -2.86 17.60 -34.19
C GLY A 290 -1.60 18.46 -34.09
N PRO A 291 -0.74 18.23 -33.09
CA PRO A 291 0.35 19.13 -32.78
C PRO A 291 1.41 19.08 -33.88
N LYS A 292 1.98 20.26 -34.17
CA LYS A 292 3.12 20.44 -35.08
C LYS A 292 4.43 20.01 -34.43
N GLU A 293 4.51 20.09 -33.10
CA GLU A 293 5.68 19.71 -32.32
C GLU A 293 5.28 18.86 -31.12
N VAL A 294 6.03 17.78 -30.91
CA VAL A 294 5.89 16.90 -29.73
C VAL A 294 7.22 16.91 -28.97
N HIS A 295 7.15 17.17 -27.68
CA HIS A 295 8.30 17.23 -26.77
C HIS A 295 8.14 16.19 -25.67
N PHE A 296 9.14 15.34 -25.47
CA PHE A 296 9.23 14.41 -24.35
C PHE A 296 10.20 14.94 -23.32
N VAL A 297 9.74 15.15 -22.09
CA VAL A 297 10.60 15.45 -20.93
C VAL A 297 10.68 14.19 -20.07
N LEU A 298 11.77 13.46 -20.23
CA LEU A 298 12.08 12.25 -19.48
C LEU A 298 12.61 12.62 -18.10
N LEU A 299 11.81 12.35 -17.07
CA LEU A 299 12.07 12.76 -15.69
C LEU A 299 12.73 11.63 -14.90
N ASP A 300 13.95 11.85 -14.41
CA ASP A 300 14.61 10.96 -13.45
C ASP A 300 14.10 11.24 -12.03
N ASN A 301 14.47 12.39 -11.46
CA ASN A 301 14.07 12.83 -10.13
C ASN A 301 14.22 11.74 -9.04
N GLY A 302 15.34 11.02 -9.07
CA GLY A 302 15.71 9.98 -8.11
C GLY A 302 15.39 8.54 -8.55
N ARG A 303 14.80 8.34 -9.73
CA ARG A 303 14.44 7.01 -10.27
C ARG A 303 15.67 6.16 -10.60
N THR A 304 16.75 6.76 -11.09
CA THR A 304 18.00 6.01 -11.30
C THR A 304 18.56 5.49 -9.98
N GLY A 305 18.58 6.32 -8.94
CA GLY A 305 18.98 5.90 -7.60
C GLY A 305 18.07 4.80 -7.02
N MET A 306 16.76 4.89 -7.26
CA MET A 306 15.82 3.83 -6.87
C MET A 306 16.09 2.50 -7.56
N ARG A 307 16.43 2.51 -8.86
CA ARG A 307 16.74 1.31 -9.63
C ARG A 307 17.95 0.57 -9.06
N ASP A 308 18.96 1.34 -8.66
CA ASP A 308 20.22 0.81 -8.16
C ASP A 308 20.13 0.37 -6.69
N ASP A 309 19.13 0.83 -5.93
CA ASP A 309 18.84 0.37 -4.57
C ASP A 309 18.00 -0.92 -4.59
N PRO A 310 18.55 -2.08 -4.13
CA PRO A 310 17.85 -3.37 -4.14
C PRO A 310 16.59 -3.37 -3.26
N PHE A 311 16.48 -2.44 -2.31
CA PHE A 311 15.33 -2.29 -1.44
C PHE A 311 14.28 -1.32 -1.98
N ALA A 312 14.51 -0.63 -3.11
CA ALA A 312 13.57 0.35 -3.65
C ALA A 312 13.17 0.09 -5.11
N ARG A 313 14.01 -0.60 -5.90
CA ARG A 313 13.82 -0.81 -7.34
C ARG A 313 12.45 -1.40 -7.70
N ASP A 314 11.93 -2.26 -6.85
CA ASP A 314 10.63 -2.90 -7.04
C ASP A 314 9.48 -1.90 -7.17
N ALA A 315 9.57 -0.74 -6.52
CA ALA A 315 8.57 0.32 -6.59
C ALA A 315 8.46 0.93 -8.01
N LEU A 316 9.53 0.88 -8.81
CA LEU A 316 9.56 1.40 -10.18
C LEU A 316 8.70 0.59 -11.16
N ARG A 317 8.31 -0.64 -10.78
CA ARG A 317 7.39 -1.46 -11.57
C ARG A 317 5.96 -0.91 -11.60
N CYS A 318 5.64 0.04 -10.72
CA CYS A 318 4.28 0.52 -10.49
C CYS A 318 3.62 1.12 -11.75
N ILE A 319 2.45 0.61 -12.11
CA ILE A 319 1.62 1.13 -13.22
C ILE A 319 0.63 2.23 -12.79
N ARG A 320 0.75 2.73 -11.55
CA ARG A 320 -0.08 3.82 -10.98
C ARG A 320 -1.60 3.56 -10.98
N CYS A 321 -2.02 2.30 -10.78
CA CYS A 321 -3.45 1.93 -10.76
C CYS A 321 -4.23 2.35 -9.50
N GLY A 322 -3.56 2.63 -8.38
CA GLY A 322 -4.21 3.02 -7.11
C GLY A 322 -4.83 1.87 -6.29
N ALA A 323 -4.78 0.62 -6.76
CA ALA A 323 -5.37 -0.54 -6.07
C ALA A 323 -4.88 -0.69 -4.61
N CYS A 324 -3.60 -0.39 -4.36
CA CYS A 324 -3.03 -0.41 -3.01
C CYS A 324 -3.69 0.57 -2.05
N SER A 325 -4.17 1.73 -2.54
CA SER A 325 -4.86 2.73 -1.75
C SER A 325 -6.31 2.33 -1.49
N ASN A 326 -6.96 1.73 -2.49
CA ASN A 326 -8.34 1.23 -2.36
C ASN A 326 -8.48 0.20 -1.24
N VAL A 327 -7.50 -0.69 -1.08
CA VAL A 327 -7.53 -1.75 -0.05
C VAL A 327 -6.90 -1.34 1.30
N CYS A 328 -6.20 -0.19 1.36
CA CYS A 328 -5.45 0.20 2.55
C CYS A 328 -6.41 0.71 3.64
N PRO A 329 -6.52 0.04 4.81
CA PRO A 329 -7.53 0.43 5.80
C PRO A 329 -7.20 1.77 6.46
N SER A 330 -5.92 2.07 6.71
CA SER A 330 -5.53 3.40 7.23
C SER A 330 -5.90 4.50 6.25
N TYR A 331 -5.65 4.28 4.95
CA TYR A 331 -5.98 5.24 3.90
C TYR A 331 -7.48 5.50 3.80
N GLN A 332 -8.31 4.46 3.95
CA GLN A 332 -9.78 4.59 3.97
C GLN A 332 -10.30 5.44 5.14
N GLU A 333 -9.52 5.59 6.22
CA GLU A 333 -9.92 6.38 7.38
C GLU A 333 -9.38 7.82 7.36
N VAL A 334 -8.21 8.07 6.77
CA VAL A 334 -7.54 9.40 6.82
C VAL A 334 -7.34 10.07 5.47
N GLY A 335 -7.47 9.35 4.36
CA GLY A 335 -7.27 9.85 3.00
C GLY A 335 -5.81 10.21 2.65
N GLY A 336 -5.59 10.61 1.39
CA GLY A 336 -4.24 10.82 0.86
C GLY A 336 -3.55 12.12 1.26
N HIS A 337 -4.26 13.11 1.79
CA HIS A 337 -3.62 14.33 2.34
C HIS A 337 -2.84 14.08 3.63
N VAL A 338 -3.15 12.96 4.30
CA VAL A 338 -2.45 12.49 5.50
C VAL A 338 -1.56 11.29 5.19
N PHE A 339 -2.01 10.37 4.33
CA PHE A 339 -1.28 9.15 4.00
C PHE A 339 -0.49 9.31 2.68
N GLY A 340 0.71 9.89 2.78
CA GLY A 340 1.63 10.13 1.65
C GLY A 340 1.93 11.61 1.43
N HIS A 341 2.48 11.94 0.27
CA HIS A 341 2.77 13.32 -0.16
C HIS A 341 2.03 13.65 -1.46
N ILE A 342 2.73 13.93 -2.56
CA ILE A 342 2.11 14.02 -3.90
C ILE A 342 1.64 12.64 -4.34
N TYR A 343 2.51 11.64 -4.23
CA TYR A 343 2.09 10.25 -4.33
C TYR A 343 1.45 9.84 -3.00
N THR A 344 0.19 9.41 -3.08
CA THR A 344 -0.60 9.03 -1.90
C THR A 344 -0.71 7.52 -1.75
N GLY A 345 -1.14 7.06 -0.56
CA GLY A 345 -1.32 5.64 -0.26
C GLY A 345 -0.02 4.86 -0.08
N PRO A 346 -0.08 3.51 -0.05
CA PRO A 346 1.08 2.67 0.22
C PRO A 346 2.26 2.89 -0.73
N ILE A 347 2.02 2.98 -2.04
CA ILE A 347 3.08 3.30 -3.01
C ILE A 347 3.68 4.68 -2.75
N GLY A 348 2.87 5.65 -2.32
CA GLY A 348 3.29 6.99 -1.97
C GLY A 348 4.32 7.04 -0.85
N LEU A 349 4.15 6.20 0.18
CA LEU A 349 5.11 6.07 1.28
C LEU A 349 6.48 5.55 0.82
N VAL A 350 6.55 4.83 -0.30
CA VAL A 350 7.80 4.28 -0.83
C VAL A 350 8.50 5.24 -1.78
N VAL A 351 7.76 5.88 -2.69
CA VAL A 351 8.34 6.71 -3.77
C VAL A 351 8.59 8.16 -3.36
N SER A 352 7.78 8.72 -2.44
CA SER A 352 7.92 10.13 -2.04
C SER A 352 9.30 10.48 -1.44
N PRO A 353 9.96 9.63 -0.62
CA PRO A 353 11.31 9.90 -0.14
C PRO A 353 12.34 10.16 -1.23
N TRP A 354 12.18 9.53 -2.40
CA TRP A 354 13.11 9.65 -3.51
C TRP A 354 12.90 10.93 -4.31
N HIS A 355 11.64 11.35 -4.46
CA HIS A 355 11.28 12.56 -5.21
C HIS A 355 11.31 13.84 -4.37
N HIS A 356 11.10 13.73 -3.05
CA HIS A 356 10.87 14.88 -2.16
C HIS A 356 11.69 14.83 -0.86
N GLY A 357 12.58 13.85 -0.72
CA GLY A 357 13.35 13.62 0.51
C GLY A 357 12.56 12.87 1.58
N ILE A 358 13.27 12.17 2.47
CA ILE A 358 12.68 11.32 3.52
C ILE A 358 11.71 12.08 4.45
N ASP A 359 11.99 13.36 4.70
CA ASP A 359 11.18 14.23 5.55
C ASP A 359 9.74 14.42 5.02
N SER A 360 9.50 14.17 3.73
CA SER A 360 8.17 14.28 3.11
C SER A 360 7.15 13.26 3.64
N VAL A 361 7.62 12.14 4.18
CA VAL A 361 6.77 11.03 4.65
C VAL A 361 7.22 10.43 5.98
N ALA A 362 8.19 11.05 6.67
CA ALA A 362 8.84 10.44 7.83
C ALA A 362 7.86 10.08 8.96
N HIS A 363 6.82 10.90 9.17
CA HIS A 363 5.77 10.63 10.17
C HIS A 363 4.58 9.86 9.59
N GLU A 364 4.34 9.99 8.30
CA GLU A 364 3.32 9.27 7.55
C GLU A 364 3.63 7.77 7.49
N GLN A 365 4.91 7.38 7.55
CA GLN A 365 5.34 5.98 7.60
C GLN A 365 4.64 5.20 8.71
N SER A 366 4.44 5.79 9.90
CA SER A 366 3.84 5.10 11.04
C SER A 366 2.34 4.88 10.90
N LEU A 367 1.69 5.41 9.84
CA LEU A 367 0.30 5.10 9.53
C LEU A 367 0.09 3.73 8.88
N CYS A 368 1.13 3.13 8.31
CA CYS A 368 1.02 1.78 7.75
C CYS A 368 1.04 0.72 8.86
N MET A 369 -0.01 -0.11 8.92
CA MET A 369 -0.17 -1.15 9.95
C MET A 369 0.66 -2.42 9.71
N GLY A 370 1.30 -2.58 8.55
CA GLY A 370 1.99 -3.83 8.18
C GLY A 370 1.03 -5.01 7.99
N CYS A 371 -0.12 -4.77 7.34
CA CYS A 371 -1.16 -5.79 7.11
C CYS A 371 -1.07 -6.50 5.75
N ASN A 372 -0.13 -6.10 4.89
CA ASN A 372 0.17 -6.67 3.56
C ASN A 372 -1.00 -6.72 2.57
N ALA A 373 -2.15 -6.11 2.85
CA ALA A 373 -3.29 -6.06 1.94
C ALA A 373 -2.94 -5.44 0.56
N CYS A 374 -2.05 -4.45 0.55
CA CYS A 374 -1.59 -3.84 -0.70
C CYS A 374 -0.75 -4.80 -1.59
N ASP A 375 -0.07 -5.77 -0.98
CA ASP A 375 0.75 -6.75 -1.69
C ASP A 375 -0.14 -7.79 -2.39
N THR A 376 -1.28 -8.14 -1.81
CA THR A 376 -2.20 -9.15 -2.37
C THR A 376 -2.94 -8.63 -3.62
N VAL A 377 -3.21 -7.32 -3.70
CA VAL A 377 -3.95 -6.72 -4.82
C VAL A 377 -3.06 -6.15 -5.94
N CYS A 378 -1.75 -6.03 -5.72
CA CYS A 378 -0.86 -5.35 -6.66
C CYS A 378 -0.71 -6.12 -8.00
N PRO A 379 -1.03 -5.51 -9.16
CA PRO A 379 -0.98 -6.18 -10.47
C PRO A 379 0.43 -6.44 -10.99
N VAL A 380 1.45 -5.88 -10.34
CA VAL A 380 2.85 -6.05 -10.72
C VAL A 380 3.70 -6.60 -9.57
N GLY A 381 3.05 -7.21 -8.57
CA GLY A 381 3.73 -7.98 -7.53
C GLY A 381 4.73 -7.18 -6.67
N ILE A 382 4.49 -5.90 -6.43
CA ILE A 382 5.36 -5.06 -5.59
C ILE A 382 5.13 -5.44 -4.12
N PRO A 383 6.18 -5.78 -3.35
CA PRO A 383 6.08 -6.08 -1.92
C PRO A 383 6.03 -4.79 -1.09
N LEU A 384 4.97 -4.00 -1.28
CA LEU A 384 4.82 -2.66 -0.72
C LEU A 384 5.00 -2.62 0.80
N ALA A 385 4.46 -3.60 1.54
CA ALA A 385 4.61 -3.63 3.00
C ALA A 385 6.09 -3.73 3.44
N ALA A 386 6.88 -4.54 2.75
CA ALA A 386 8.31 -4.68 3.02
C ALA A 386 9.07 -3.41 2.66
N LEU A 387 8.78 -2.81 1.49
CA LEU A 387 9.39 -1.55 1.04
C LEU A 387 9.10 -0.40 2.02
N ILE A 388 7.85 -0.28 2.49
CA ILE A 388 7.44 0.72 3.50
C ILE A 388 8.22 0.53 4.79
N THR A 389 8.47 -0.71 5.20
CA THR A 389 9.22 -0.99 6.43
C THR A 389 10.68 -0.58 6.32
N ASP A 390 11.29 -0.73 5.14
CA ASP A 390 12.65 -0.23 4.88
C ASP A 390 12.73 1.30 4.91
N VAL A 391 11.75 1.97 4.29
CA VAL A 391 11.65 3.43 4.37
C VAL A 391 11.40 3.88 5.80
N ARG A 392 10.57 3.17 6.57
CA ARG A 392 10.32 3.45 7.98
C ARG A 392 11.58 3.33 8.82
N ALA A 393 12.43 2.34 8.58
CA ALA A 393 13.71 2.25 9.27
C ALA A 393 14.59 3.48 9.00
N LYS A 394 14.74 3.88 7.73
CA LYS A 394 15.46 5.10 7.34
C LYS A 394 14.83 6.37 7.96
N ALA A 395 13.50 6.44 8.02
CA ALA A 395 12.79 7.55 8.67
C ALA A 395 13.06 7.60 10.18
N VAL A 396 13.06 6.47 10.87
CA VAL A 396 13.34 6.39 12.31
C VAL A 396 14.80 6.71 12.63
N GLU A 397 15.75 6.30 11.77
CA GLU A 397 17.14 6.74 11.89
C GLU A 397 17.26 8.27 11.78
N ARG A 398 16.45 8.87 10.90
CA ARG A 398 16.43 10.34 10.68
C ARG A 398 15.73 11.11 11.80
N THR A 399 14.55 10.69 12.23
CA THR A 399 13.71 11.44 13.19
C THR A 399 13.87 10.99 14.63
N GLY A 400 14.50 9.84 14.85
CA GLY A 400 14.55 9.16 16.14
C GLY A 400 13.24 8.44 16.50
N MET A 401 13.36 7.49 17.43
CA MET A 401 12.23 6.83 18.08
C MET A 401 11.99 7.44 19.46
N SER A 402 10.73 7.55 19.89
CA SER A 402 10.42 8.02 21.25
C SER A 402 11.04 7.08 22.30
N TRP A 403 11.53 7.66 23.40
CA TRP A 403 12.21 6.90 24.46
C TRP A 403 11.31 5.82 25.06
N ALA A 404 10.02 6.12 25.26
CA ALA A 404 9.04 5.20 25.82
C ALA A 404 8.80 4.00 24.90
N LYS A 405 8.66 4.23 23.60
CA LYS A 405 8.51 3.17 22.59
C LYS A 405 9.76 2.30 22.52
N ARG A 406 10.94 2.91 22.52
CA ARG A 406 12.23 2.20 22.52
C ARG A 406 12.39 1.31 23.76
N LEU A 407 12.00 1.81 24.93
CA LEU A 407 12.05 1.04 26.18
C LEU A 407 11.08 -0.15 26.14
N PHE A 408 9.84 0.07 25.70
CA PHE A 408 8.83 -0.97 25.54
C PHE A 408 9.31 -2.10 24.60
N LEU A 409 9.81 -1.75 23.41
CA LEU A 409 10.31 -2.72 22.44
C LEU A 409 11.52 -3.50 22.97
N ARG A 410 12.46 -2.84 23.66
CA ARG A 410 13.63 -3.50 24.27
C ARG A 410 13.23 -4.52 25.32
N GLN A 411 12.20 -4.21 26.11
CA GLN A 411 11.71 -5.15 27.12
C GLN A 411 11.11 -6.40 26.47
N TRP A 412 10.45 -6.24 25.33
CA TRP A 412 9.93 -7.34 24.50
C TRP A 412 11.00 -8.08 23.67
N SER A 413 12.26 -7.64 23.75
CA SER A 413 13.37 -8.18 22.96
C SER A 413 14.21 -9.22 23.71
N THR A 414 13.85 -9.61 24.94
CA THR A 414 14.60 -10.61 25.72
C THR A 414 13.64 -11.58 26.43
N PRO A 415 13.79 -12.92 26.32
CA PRO A 415 12.81 -13.87 26.84
C PRO A 415 12.65 -13.74 28.37
N ASP A 416 13.74 -13.80 29.13
CA ASP A 416 13.74 -13.70 30.61
C ASP A 416 13.15 -12.38 31.15
N ARG A 417 13.18 -11.33 30.33
CA ARG A 417 12.61 -10.02 30.69
C ARG A 417 11.09 -10.01 30.49
N ILE A 418 10.62 -10.63 29.41
CA ILE A 418 9.18 -10.84 29.19
C ILE A 418 8.67 -11.74 30.31
N ASP A 419 9.28 -12.90 30.53
CA ASP A 419 8.83 -13.89 31.52
C ASP A 419 8.65 -13.27 32.91
N ARG A 420 9.63 -12.46 33.37
CA ARG A 420 9.54 -11.73 34.64
C ARG A 420 8.40 -10.71 34.68
N ILE A 421 8.22 -9.92 33.62
CA ILE A 421 7.14 -8.92 33.56
C ILE A 421 5.78 -9.60 33.51
N THR A 422 5.62 -10.59 32.63
CA THR A 422 4.36 -11.31 32.46
C THR A 422 4.01 -12.09 33.72
N GLY A 423 5.00 -12.71 34.38
CA GLY A 423 4.78 -13.39 35.65
C GLY A 423 4.29 -12.44 36.75
N TRP A 424 4.93 -11.28 36.91
CA TRP A 424 4.47 -10.25 37.84
C TRP A 424 3.06 -9.77 37.50
N LEU A 425 2.81 -9.39 36.23
CA LEU A 425 1.50 -8.94 35.78
C LEU A 425 0.40 -9.99 36.00
N ALA A 426 0.70 -11.28 35.78
CA ALA A 426 -0.24 -12.37 36.00
C ALA A 426 -0.71 -12.45 37.45
N THR A 427 0.19 -12.24 38.42
CA THR A 427 -0.15 -12.21 39.85
C THR A 427 -1.05 -11.03 40.20
N PHE A 428 -0.79 -9.84 39.65
CA PHE A 428 -1.53 -8.61 40.00
C PHE A 428 -2.88 -8.46 39.27
N GLN A 429 -3.03 -9.01 38.06
CA GLN A 429 -4.25 -8.85 37.28
C GLN A 429 -5.37 -9.85 37.66
N ASN A 430 -5.06 -10.92 38.42
CA ASN A 430 -5.99 -12.01 38.71
C ASN A 430 -7.37 -11.56 39.24
N PRO A 431 -7.48 -10.53 40.10
CA PRO A 431 -8.79 -10.05 40.57
C PRO A 431 -9.63 -9.35 39.49
N LEU A 432 -9.01 -8.85 38.41
CA LEU A 432 -9.64 -8.04 37.37
C LEU A 432 -9.83 -8.79 36.04
N ARG A 433 -9.52 -10.10 36.03
CA ARG A 433 -9.53 -10.94 34.83
C ARG A 433 -10.93 -11.48 34.56
N ARG A 434 -11.45 -11.28 33.35
CA ARG A 434 -12.72 -11.84 32.85
C ARG A 434 -12.54 -12.31 31.41
N ASN A 435 -12.94 -13.55 31.09
CA ASN A 435 -12.94 -14.11 29.74
C ASN A 435 -11.62 -13.94 28.95
N GLY A 436 -10.47 -14.05 29.63
CA GLY A 436 -9.15 -13.88 28.99
C GLY A 436 -8.74 -12.44 28.71
N SER A 437 -9.49 -11.46 29.24
CA SER A 437 -9.18 -10.03 29.20
C SER A 437 -9.14 -9.43 30.60
N VAL A 438 -8.57 -8.23 30.73
CA VAL A 438 -8.48 -7.43 31.96
C VAL A 438 -9.09 -6.07 31.70
N ARG A 439 -10.07 -5.68 32.53
CA ARG A 439 -10.74 -4.38 32.44
C ARG A 439 -10.17 -3.47 33.52
N LEU A 440 -9.50 -2.38 33.11
CA LEU A 440 -8.97 -1.39 34.03
C LEU A 440 -10.08 -0.41 34.44
N PRO A 441 -10.25 -0.09 35.74
CA PRO A 441 -11.36 0.74 36.22
C PRO A 441 -11.26 2.23 35.83
N PHE A 442 -10.12 2.71 35.31
CA PHE A 442 -9.91 4.11 34.93
C PHE A 442 -9.08 4.26 33.65
N GLY A 443 -9.53 5.10 32.70
CA GLY A 443 -8.78 5.52 31.50
C GLY A 443 -9.59 5.46 30.19
N SER A 444 -9.32 6.35 29.23
CA SER A 444 -10.02 6.40 27.93
C SER A 444 -9.81 5.13 27.09
N LEU A 445 -8.65 4.46 27.21
CA LEU A 445 -8.38 3.19 26.54
C LEU A 445 -9.32 2.05 27.03
N ALA A 446 -9.77 2.11 28.28
CA ALA A 446 -10.60 1.10 28.92
C ALA A 446 -12.10 1.19 28.54
N GLN A 447 -12.52 2.26 27.86
CA GLN A 447 -13.89 2.40 27.37
C GLN A 447 -14.11 1.65 26.06
N GLU A 448 -13.07 1.48 25.23
CA GLU A 448 -13.22 0.91 23.89
C GLU A 448 -12.63 -0.50 23.74
N LYS A 449 -11.66 -0.89 24.59
CA LYS A 449 -11.01 -2.22 24.57
C LYS A 449 -10.54 -2.66 25.97
N SER A 450 -10.81 -3.92 26.31
CA SER A 450 -10.14 -4.60 27.42
C SER A 450 -8.73 -5.04 27.00
N LEU A 451 -7.79 -5.09 27.95
CA LEU A 451 -6.42 -5.56 27.70
C LEU A 451 -6.37 -7.08 27.70
N PRO A 452 -5.49 -7.73 26.92
CA PRO A 452 -5.32 -9.18 27.00
C PRO A 452 -4.80 -9.59 28.38
N ALA A 453 -5.44 -10.58 28.98
CA ALA A 453 -4.94 -11.15 30.22
C ALA A 453 -3.68 -11.97 29.96
N VAL A 454 -2.64 -11.74 30.75
CA VAL A 454 -1.45 -12.58 30.77
C VAL A 454 -1.79 -13.93 31.42
N VAL A 455 -1.10 -15.01 31.07
CA VAL A 455 -1.26 -16.28 31.80
C VAL A 455 -0.13 -16.50 32.81
N ASP A 456 -0.48 -17.14 33.92
CA ASP A 456 0.43 -17.59 34.98
C ASP A 456 1.27 -18.80 34.55
N ASN A 457 0.78 -19.60 33.60
CA ASN A 457 1.49 -20.73 33.00
C ASN A 457 1.62 -20.61 31.47
N PRO A 458 2.65 -19.90 30.95
CA PRO A 458 2.96 -19.81 29.52
C PRO A 458 3.14 -21.16 28.82
N LEU A 459 2.96 -21.17 27.49
CA LEU A 459 3.05 -22.39 26.68
C LEU A 459 4.42 -23.09 26.79
N HIS A 460 5.51 -22.34 26.83
CA HIS A 460 6.85 -22.91 26.90
C HIS A 460 7.12 -23.69 28.20
N TYR A 461 6.46 -23.36 29.31
CA TYR A 461 6.53 -24.18 30.53
C TYR A 461 5.79 -25.52 30.39
N ARG A 462 4.82 -25.58 29.46
CA ARG A 462 4.07 -26.80 29.12
C ARG A 462 4.65 -27.57 27.94
N ALA A 463 5.81 -27.17 27.43
CA ALA A 463 6.48 -27.85 26.30
C ALA A 463 6.76 -29.33 26.59
N ARG A 464 7.05 -29.68 27.85
CA ARG A 464 7.25 -31.07 28.29
C ARG A 464 5.98 -31.89 28.19
N GLU A 465 4.84 -31.34 28.58
CA GLU A 465 3.53 -32.03 28.46
C GLU A 465 3.21 -32.35 26.99
N ILE A 466 3.48 -31.40 26.09
CA ILE A 466 3.33 -31.61 24.65
C ILE A 466 4.25 -32.73 24.18
N THR A 467 5.54 -32.68 24.55
CA THR A 467 6.51 -33.70 24.11
C THR A 467 6.16 -35.10 24.62
N GLN A 468 5.64 -35.21 25.85
CA GLN A 468 5.22 -36.48 26.45
C GLN A 468 4.00 -37.12 25.78
N THR A 469 3.23 -36.33 25.03
CA THR A 469 2.01 -36.79 24.34
C THR A 469 2.23 -37.06 22.85
N ASN A 470 3.48 -37.08 22.39
CA ASN A 470 3.82 -37.44 21.03
C ASN A 470 3.47 -38.91 20.72
N PRO A 471 3.06 -39.22 19.48
CA PRO A 471 2.77 -40.58 19.07
C PRO A 471 4.03 -41.46 19.13
N ALA A 472 3.85 -42.75 19.47
CA ALA A 472 4.97 -43.70 19.61
C ALA A 472 5.69 -44.00 18.28
N SER A 473 5.03 -43.80 17.14
CA SER A 473 5.60 -43.99 15.80
C SER A 473 5.24 -42.80 14.91
N PRO A 474 5.99 -41.69 15.00
CA PRO A 474 5.66 -40.47 14.29
C PRO A 474 5.96 -40.58 12.79
N SER A 475 5.10 -40.01 11.97
CA SER A 475 5.28 -39.90 10.50
C SER A 475 6.07 -38.65 10.09
N LEU A 476 6.17 -37.67 10.98
CA LEU A 476 6.78 -36.37 10.73
C LEU A 476 7.26 -35.74 12.05
N ARG A 477 8.41 -35.07 12.05
CA ARG A 477 8.84 -34.22 13.16
C ARG A 477 8.57 -32.75 12.88
N ILE A 478 7.96 -32.06 13.83
CA ILE A 478 7.60 -30.65 13.74
C ILE A 478 8.29 -29.82 14.82
N ALA A 479 8.94 -28.74 14.41
CA ALA A 479 9.35 -27.67 15.31
C ALA A 479 8.22 -26.63 15.38
N MET A 480 7.60 -26.49 16.56
CA MET A 480 6.55 -25.51 16.77
C MET A 480 7.14 -24.22 17.35
N PHE A 481 7.15 -23.14 16.58
CA PHE A 481 7.53 -21.82 17.08
C PHE A 481 6.30 -21.19 17.74
N PRO A 482 6.29 -21.00 19.07
CA PRO A 482 5.04 -20.63 19.75
C PRO A 482 4.59 -19.21 19.39
N SER A 483 5.48 -18.27 19.07
CA SER A 483 5.24 -16.81 19.08
C SER A 483 5.05 -16.23 20.48
N CYS A 484 5.44 -14.97 20.69
CA CYS A 484 5.38 -14.34 22.00
C CYS A 484 3.95 -14.09 22.52
N ILE A 485 2.98 -13.83 21.63
CA ILE A 485 1.59 -13.60 22.04
C ILE A 485 0.91 -14.93 22.41
N VAL A 486 1.06 -15.97 21.60
CA VAL A 486 0.48 -17.27 21.93
C VAL A 486 1.10 -17.85 23.19
N ASP A 487 2.40 -17.69 23.38
CA ASP A 487 3.08 -18.18 24.57
C ASP A 487 2.53 -17.57 25.87
N HIS A 488 2.37 -16.24 25.92
CA HIS A 488 2.03 -15.53 27.17
C HIS A 488 0.56 -15.13 27.33
N PHE A 489 -0.23 -15.11 26.25
CA PHE A 489 -1.61 -14.62 26.28
C PHE A 489 -2.62 -15.63 25.74
N LEU A 490 -2.21 -16.52 24.81
CA LEU A 490 -3.10 -17.50 24.19
C LEU A 490 -2.53 -18.94 24.26
N PRO A 491 -2.05 -19.42 25.43
CA PRO A 491 -1.37 -20.73 25.49
C PRO A 491 -2.30 -21.88 25.12
N GLY A 492 -3.62 -21.73 25.33
CA GLY A 492 -4.63 -22.70 24.89
C GLY A 492 -4.63 -22.92 23.36
N ALA A 493 -4.42 -21.85 22.58
CA ALA A 493 -4.33 -21.95 21.13
C ALA A 493 -3.08 -22.71 20.67
N GLY A 494 -1.94 -22.46 21.32
CA GLY A 494 -0.70 -23.19 21.01
C GLY A 494 -0.75 -24.65 21.46
N TYR A 495 -1.39 -24.94 22.60
CA TYR A 495 -1.64 -26.31 23.03
C TYR A 495 -2.56 -27.04 22.03
N ALA A 496 -3.68 -26.42 21.64
CA ALA A 496 -4.58 -26.98 20.64
C ALA A 496 -3.88 -27.22 19.30
N ALA A 497 -3.00 -26.30 18.86
CA ALA A 497 -2.19 -26.47 17.65
C ALA A 497 -1.30 -27.71 17.75
N ALA A 498 -0.59 -27.90 18.88
CA ALA A 498 0.22 -29.09 19.09
C ALA A 498 -0.63 -30.39 19.05
N ARG A 499 -1.80 -30.38 19.68
CA ARG A 499 -2.71 -31.55 19.72
C ARG A 499 -3.27 -31.91 18.34
N VAL A 500 -3.65 -30.91 17.54
CA VAL A 500 -4.09 -31.12 16.15
C VAL A 500 -2.99 -31.80 15.34
N LEU A 501 -1.76 -31.30 15.43
CA LEU A 501 -0.61 -31.88 14.73
C LEU A 501 -0.30 -33.31 15.21
N GLN A 502 -0.35 -33.57 16.51
CA GLN A 502 -0.17 -34.92 17.07
C GLN A 502 -1.25 -35.89 16.61
N ALA A 503 -2.50 -35.43 16.48
CA ALA A 503 -3.60 -36.23 15.94
C ALA A 503 -3.38 -36.65 14.48
N THR A 504 -2.56 -35.93 13.72
CA THR A 504 -2.13 -36.34 12.37
C THR A 504 -0.97 -37.34 12.35
N GLY A 505 -0.48 -37.76 13.52
CA GLY A 505 0.66 -38.67 13.66
C GLY A 505 2.03 -37.97 13.68
N ALA A 506 2.08 -36.65 13.80
CA ALA A 506 3.33 -35.92 13.91
C ALA A 506 3.85 -35.88 15.37
N GLU A 507 5.17 -35.95 15.56
CA GLU A 507 5.79 -35.57 16.83
C GLU A 507 6.09 -34.06 16.84
N VAL A 508 5.69 -33.38 17.92
CA VAL A 508 5.76 -31.93 18.04
C VAL A 508 6.75 -31.56 19.14
N HIS A 509 7.65 -30.64 18.83
CA HIS A 509 8.60 -30.07 19.78
C HIS A 509 8.46 -28.55 19.80
N VAL A 510 8.14 -27.98 20.96
CA VAL A 510 8.07 -26.53 21.13
C VAL A 510 9.48 -25.95 21.15
N VAL A 511 9.72 -24.90 20.38
CA VAL A 511 11.01 -24.21 20.35
C VAL A 511 11.29 -23.55 21.71
N GLU A 512 12.35 -23.99 22.37
CA GLU A 512 12.89 -23.36 23.58
C GLU A 512 13.84 -22.19 23.21
N GLY A 513 13.92 -21.16 24.05
CA GLY A 513 14.76 -19.98 23.81
C GLY A 513 14.00 -18.78 23.25
N ARG A 514 14.34 -18.31 22.04
CA ARG A 514 13.75 -17.10 21.45
C ARG A 514 12.34 -17.38 20.93
N ARG A 515 11.32 -16.73 21.50
CA ARG A 515 9.90 -16.91 21.14
C ARG A 515 9.26 -15.73 20.39
N CYS A 516 9.92 -14.58 20.32
CA CYS A 516 9.47 -13.43 19.55
C CYS A 516 10.17 -13.40 18.18
N CYS A 517 9.41 -13.23 17.10
CA CYS A 517 9.94 -13.19 15.73
C CYS A 517 10.63 -11.85 15.36
N GLY A 518 10.46 -10.79 16.15
CA GLY A 518 11.00 -9.46 15.87
C GLY A 518 10.09 -8.54 15.06
N LEU A 519 8.88 -8.98 14.68
CA LEU A 519 7.92 -8.17 13.92
C LEU A 519 7.60 -6.81 14.58
N PRO A 520 7.37 -6.69 15.91
CA PRO A 520 7.08 -5.39 16.52
C PRO A 520 8.20 -4.36 16.34
N GLN A 521 9.46 -4.82 16.40
CA GLN A 521 10.66 -4.00 16.17
C GLN A 521 10.73 -3.57 14.71
N LEU A 522 10.53 -4.52 13.80
CA LEU A 522 10.53 -4.28 12.36
C LEU A 522 9.46 -3.25 11.96
N ASN A 523 8.21 -3.47 12.38
CA ASN A 523 7.11 -2.52 12.17
C ASN A 523 7.34 -1.17 12.87
N SER A 524 8.21 -1.09 13.87
CA SER A 524 8.54 0.17 14.53
C SER A 524 9.69 0.92 13.87
N GLY A 525 10.35 0.34 12.86
CA GLY A 525 11.57 0.88 12.26
C GLY A 525 12.85 0.62 13.08
N ASP A 526 12.80 -0.19 14.15
CA ASP A 526 13.99 -0.63 14.90
C ASP A 526 14.63 -1.84 14.22
N ARG A 527 15.20 -1.59 13.03
CA ARG A 527 15.76 -2.63 12.15
C ARG A 527 16.91 -3.39 12.81
N SER A 528 17.76 -2.68 13.56
CA SER A 528 18.92 -3.28 14.24
C SER A 528 18.51 -4.36 15.26
N THR A 529 17.52 -4.07 16.11
CA THR A 529 17.00 -5.03 17.07
C THR A 529 16.24 -6.15 16.36
N ALA A 530 15.48 -5.84 15.30
CA ALA A 530 14.78 -6.85 14.50
C ALA A 530 15.76 -7.88 13.88
N ILE A 531 16.89 -7.43 13.34
CA ILE A 531 17.94 -8.32 12.80
C ILE A 531 18.52 -9.23 13.88
N ALA A 532 18.86 -8.67 15.05
CA ALA A 532 19.39 -9.47 16.16
C ALA A 532 18.37 -10.53 16.65
N MET A 533 17.09 -10.17 16.68
CA MET A 533 16.01 -11.09 17.04
C MET A 533 15.79 -12.17 15.97
N ALA A 534 15.86 -11.83 14.70
CA ALA A 534 15.77 -12.79 13.61
C ALA A 534 16.88 -13.83 13.69
N LYS A 535 18.14 -13.40 13.86
CA LYS A 535 19.29 -14.30 14.05
C LYS A 535 19.08 -15.26 15.23
N ALA A 536 18.63 -14.75 16.38
CA ALA A 536 18.35 -15.57 17.56
C ALA A 536 17.16 -16.54 17.38
N ALA A 537 16.14 -16.16 16.59
CA ALA A 537 15.01 -17.01 16.28
C ALA A 537 15.42 -18.17 15.35
N ILE A 538 16.23 -17.88 14.33
CA ILE A 538 16.83 -18.88 13.44
C ILE A 538 17.62 -19.90 14.26
N GLU A 539 18.51 -19.44 15.15
CA GLU A 539 19.31 -20.33 16.01
C GLU A 539 18.43 -21.20 16.92
N SER A 540 17.34 -20.65 17.46
CA SER A 540 16.44 -21.42 18.33
C SER A 540 15.68 -22.49 17.54
N LEU A 541 15.24 -22.18 16.32
CA LEU A 541 14.58 -23.11 15.42
C LEU A 541 15.49 -24.24 14.92
N GLU A 542 16.77 -23.93 14.67
CA GLU A 542 17.75 -24.91 14.19
C GLU A 542 18.20 -25.92 15.25
N ARG A 543 17.97 -25.65 16.54
CA ARG A 543 18.23 -26.63 17.62
C ARG A 543 17.32 -27.86 17.54
N ILE A 544 16.17 -27.73 16.87
CA ILE A 544 15.22 -28.84 16.68
C ILE A 544 15.40 -29.38 15.26
N THR A 545 15.88 -30.63 15.15
CA THR A 545 16.01 -31.34 13.87
C THR A 545 14.65 -31.81 13.37
N ALA A 546 13.83 -30.92 12.82
CA ALA A 546 12.47 -31.21 12.36
C ALA A 546 12.34 -31.23 10.83
N ASP A 547 11.32 -31.88 10.30
CA ASP A 547 10.99 -31.85 8.87
C ASP A 547 10.29 -30.54 8.51
N ARG A 548 9.35 -30.10 9.36
CA ARG A 548 8.53 -28.89 9.15
C ARG A 548 8.56 -27.94 10.35
N ILE A 549 8.24 -26.68 10.08
CA ILE A 549 8.07 -25.64 11.10
C ILE A 549 6.61 -25.19 11.08
N VAL A 550 5.95 -25.26 12.23
CA VAL A 550 4.58 -24.77 12.39
C VAL A 550 4.54 -23.63 13.37
N ILE A 551 3.77 -22.60 13.03
CA ILE A 551 3.71 -21.34 13.76
C ILE A 551 2.22 -21.00 13.92
N PRO A 552 1.63 -21.07 15.13
CA PRO A 552 0.24 -20.68 15.38
C PRO A 552 0.09 -19.15 15.41
N SER A 553 0.69 -18.48 14.43
CA SER A 553 0.69 -17.03 14.25
C SER A 553 1.07 -16.73 12.81
N SER A 554 0.09 -16.36 11.99
CA SER A 554 0.31 -15.99 10.58
C SER A 554 1.28 -14.81 10.44
N SER A 555 1.19 -13.81 11.32
CA SER A 555 2.12 -12.68 11.30
C SER A 555 3.58 -13.10 11.57
N CYS A 556 3.82 -13.99 12.54
CA CYS A 556 5.17 -14.53 12.78
C CYS A 556 5.63 -15.44 11.64
N ALA A 557 4.71 -16.23 11.06
CA ALA A 557 5.01 -17.10 9.94
C ALA A 557 5.47 -16.29 8.72
N ILE A 558 4.73 -15.23 8.35
CA ILE A 558 5.11 -14.31 7.27
C ILE A 558 6.44 -13.62 7.57
N THR A 559 6.64 -13.15 8.81
CA THR A 559 7.90 -12.49 9.20
C THR A 559 9.10 -13.42 9.00
N ILE A 560 8.99 -14.68 9.43
CA ILE A 560 10.08 -15.66 9.33
C ILE A 560 10.26 -16.12 7.88
N ALA A 561 9.17 -16.38 7.17
CA ALA A 561 9.21 -16.92 5.80
C ALA A 561 9.65 -15.88 4.76
N GLN A 562 9.26 -14.61 4.93
CA GLN A 562 9.45 -13.57 3.91
C GLN A 562 10.47 -12.53 4.39
N ASP A 563 10.21 -11.87 5.51
CA ASP A 563 10.99 -10.70 5.94
C ASP A 563 12.43 -11.05 6.33
N TYR A 564 12.67 -12.21 6.95
CA TYR A 564 14.03 -12.60 7.38
C TYR A 564 15.01 -12.63 6.22
N SER A 565 14.63 -13.20 5.08
CA SER A 565 15.49 -13.28 3.90
C SER A 565 15.90 -11.88 3.38
N ARG A 566 14.99 -10.91 3.54
CA ARG A 566 15.18 -9.51 3.13
C ARG A 566 16.03 -8.73 4.11
N ILE A 567 15.73 -8.77 5.41
CA ILE A 567 16.47 -7.99 6.41
C ILE A 567 17.87 -8.55 6.70
N LEU A 568 18.11 -9.82 6.37
CA LEU A 568 19.42 -10.49 6.48
C LEU A 568 20.17 -10.55 5.14
N SER A 569 19.69 -9.86 4.10
CA SER A 569 20.27 -9.94 2.74
C SER A 569 21.72 -9.44 2.67
N ASP A 570 22.13 -8.54 3.56
CA ASP A 570 23.52 -8.05 3.68
C ASP A 570 24.49 -9.13 4.19
N ASP A 571 23.99 -10.25 4.70
CA ASP A 571 24.76 -11.34 5.28
C ASP A 571 24.39 -12.68 4.60
N PRO A 572 25.12 -13.10 3.54
CA PRO A 572 24.74 -14.23 2.71
C PRO A 572 24.54 -15.54 3.49
N ALA A 573 25.32 -15.77 4.54
CA ALA A 573 25.22 -16.95 5.39
C ALA A 573 23.89 -16.97 6.15
N TRP A 574 23.47 -15.83 6.70
CA TRP A 574 22.20 -15.70 7.40
C TRP A 574 21.01 -15.64 6.46
N SER A 575 21.13 -14.99 5.30
CA SER A 575 20.09 -14.99 4.27
C SER A 575 19.79 -16.41 3.76
N ALA A 576 20.82 -17.23 3.52
CA ALA A 576 20.65 -18.62 3.13
C ALA A 576 19.92 -19.46 4.20
N ARG A 577 20.27 -19.27 5.48
CA ARG A 577 19.58 -19.92 6.62
C ARG A 577 18.11 -19.50 6.71
N ALA A 578 17.81 -18.21 6.50
CA ALA A 578 16.44 -17.71 6.48
C ALA A 578 15.61 -18.36 5.36
N ARG A 579 16.14 -18.46 4.13
CA ARG A 579 15.46 -19.12 3.00
C ARG A 579 15.17 -20.60 3.30
N LYS A 580 16.16 -21.31 3.86
CA LYS A 580 16.00 -22.72 4.25
C LYS A 580 14.88 -22.93 5.30
N LEU A 581 14.67 -21.96 6.20
CA LEU A 581 13.55 -22.01 7.15
C LEU A 581 12.21 -21.72 6.46
N ALA A 582 12.16 -20.76 5.54
CA ALA A 582 10.96 -20.41 4.79
C ALA A 582 10.39 -21.63 4.04
N ASP A 583 11.25 -22.42 3.40
CA ASP A 583 10.86 -23.65 2.67
C ASP A 583 10.24 -24.74 3.57
N ARG A 584 10.45 -24.64 4.88
CA ARG A 584 9.92 -25.58 5.89
C ARG A 584 8.61 -25.11 6.53
N ILE A 585 8.14 -23.90 6.24
CA ILE A 585 6.86 -23.36 6.72
C ILE A 585 5.77 -23.77 5.73
N THR A 586 4.69 -24.38 6.21
CA THR A 586 3.62 -24.91 5.35
C THR A 586 2.25 -24.46 5.84
N ALA A 587 1.36 -24.11 4.91
CA ALA A 587 -0.04 -23.85 5.21
C ALA A 587 -0.80 -25.17 5.37
N VAL A 588 -1.65 -25.29 6.39
CA VAL A 588 -2.49 -26.47 6.62
C VAL A 588 -3.91 -25.99 6.94
N ALA A 589 -4.89 -26.40 6.14
CA ALA A 589 -6.30 -26.34 6.52
C ALA A 589 -7.10 -27.41 5.77
N GLY A 590 -7.88 -28.20 6.51
CA GLY A 590 -8.83 -29.19 6.01
C GLY A 590 -10.27 -28.87 6.42
N VAL A 591 -10.64 -27.59 6.41
CA VAL A 591 -11.98 -27.10 6.81
C VAL A 591 -12.64 -26.30 5.69
N GLU A 592 -13.96 -26.38 5.62
CA GLU A 592 -14.78 -25.54 4.77
C GLU A 592 -14.86 -24.12 5.36
N LEU A 593 -14.41 -23.12 4.60
CA LEU A 593 -14.34 -21.71 5.02
C LEU A 593 -15.54 -20.93 4.45
N VAL A 594 -16.32 -20.31 5.32
CA VAL A 594 -17.32 -19.30 4.92
C VAL A 594 -16.72 -17.90 5.12
N GLU A 595 -16.50 -17.17 4.02
CA GLU A 595 -15.88 -15.84 4.09
C GLU A 595 -16.89 -14.74 4.45
N MET A 596 -16.50 -13.85 5.38
CA MET A 596 -17.22 -12.61 5.65
C MET A 596 -16.89 -11.53 4.60
N ALA A 597 -17.79 -10.55 4.43
CA ALA A 597 -17.48 -9.35 3.65
C ALA A 597 -16.23 -8.65 4.20
N GLU A 598 -15.31 -8.30 3.29
CA GLU A 598 -14.01 -7.73 3.62
C GLU A 598 -13.17 -8.57 4.59
N SER A 599 -13.24 -9.90 4.47
CA SER A 599 -12.43 -10.85 5.26
C SER A 599 -10.94 -10.47 5.29
N ALA A 600 -10.39 -10.05 4.14
CA ALA A 600 -9.00 -9.65 3.94
C ALA A 600 -8.63 -8.27 4.55
N VAL A 601 -9.60 -7.46 5.01
CA VAL A 601 -9.32 -6.15 5.62
C VAL A 601 -8.81 -6.32 7.06
N CYS A 602 -7.77 -5.57 7.43
CA CYS A 602 -7.13 -5.61 8.75
C CYS A 602 -8.12 -5.39 9.92
N CYS A 603 -7.86 -5.97 11.09
CA CYS A 603 -8.63 -5.70 12.32
C CYS A 603 -8.26 -4.37 13.02
N GLY A 604 -7.20 -3.68 12.55
CA GLY A 604 -6.72 -2.43 13.14
C GLY A 604 -5.62 -2.58 14.22
N PHE A 605 -5.12 -3.78 14.50
CA PHE A 605 -4.12 -3.97 15.57
C PHE A 605 -2.74 -3.43 15.19
N GLY A 606 -2.15 -3.96 14.11
CA GLY A 606 -0.89 -3.46 13.53
C GLY A 606 0.31 -3.38 14.48
N GLY A 607 0.44 -4.28 15.46
CA GLY A 607 1.53 -4.24 16.44
C GLY A 607 1.38 -3.09 17.43
N SER A 608 2.32 -2.13 17.44
CA SER A 608 2.21 -0.93 18.29
C SER A 608 1.23 0.11 17.75
N PHE A 609 0.75 -0.05 16.51
CA PHE A 609 -0.12 0.90 15.82
C PHE A 609 -1.38 1.25 16.62
N SER A 610 -2.09 0.26 17.17
CA SER A 610 -3.32 0.52 17.94
C SER A 610 -3.10 1.33 19.22
N PHE A 611 -1.85 1.41 19.71
CA PHE A 611 -1.48 2.25 20.85
C PHE A 611 -1.02 3.64 20.43
N GLU A 612 -0.40 3.76 19.25
CA GLU A 612 0.08 5.03 18.71
C GLU A 612 -1.03 5.84 18.03
N TYR A 613 -1.96 5.16 17.37
CA TYR A 613 -3.08 5.73 16.62
C TYR A 613 -4.40 5.04 16.98
N PRO A 614 -4.81 5.09 18.27
CA PRO A 614 -5.99 4.39 18.75
C PRO A 614 -7.25 4.76 17.96
N GLU A 615 -7.46 6.04 17.65
CA GLU A 615 -8.64 6.51 16.93
C GLU A 615 -8.77 5.90 15.52
N VAL A 616 -7.65 5.80 14.77
CA VAL A 616 -7.64 5.15 13.44
C VAL A 616 -7.90 3.65 13.61
N ALA A 617 -7.21 3.01 14.55
CA ALA A 617 -7.38 1.58 14.83
C ALA A 617 -8.80 1.22 15.26
N ASN A 618 -9.46 2.08 16.04
CA ASN A 618 -10.82 1.87 16.54
C ASN A 618 -11.84 1.98 15.42
N ARG A 619 -11.68 2.93 14.50
CA ARG A 619 -12.56 3.03 13.31
C ARG A 619 -12.48 1.80 12.42
N VAL A 620 -11.27 1.29 12.18
CA VAL A 620 -11.05 0.04 11.43
C VAL A 620 -11.68 -1.14 12.16
N LEU A 621 -11.50 -1.21 13.48
CA LEU A 621 -12.11 -2.24 14.33
C LEU A 621 -13.64 -2.19 14.30
N GLU A 622 -14.27 -1.03 14.47
CA GLU A 622 -15.72 -0.86 14.45
C GLU A 622 -16.34 -1.40 13.16
N ARG A 623 -15.71 -1.11 12.02
CA ARG A 623 -16.13 -1.64 10.73
C ARG A 623 -16.05 -3.17 10.70
N LYS A 624 -14.96 -3.75 11.20
CA LYS A 624 -14.80 -5.21 11.29
C LYS A 624 -15.85 -5.85 12.20
N LEU A 625 -16.16 -5.23 13.33
CA LEU A 625 -17.20 -5.68 14.26
C LEU A 625 -18.59 -5.62 13.62
N ALA A 626 -18.91 -4.55 12.89
CA ALA A 626 -20.17 -4.44 12.16
C ALA A 626 -20.32 -5.54 11.09
N ASN A 627 -19.25 -5.85 10.36
CA ASN A 627 -19.26 -6.96 9.40
C ASN A 627 -19.45 -8.31 10.10
N ILE A 628 -18.81 -8.52 11.27
CA ILE A 628 -19.01 -9.73 12.09
C ILE A 628 -20.48 -9.82 12.54
N ASP A 629 -21.03 -8.76 13.12
CA ASP A 629 -22.42 -8.73 13.60
C ASP A 629 -23.41 -9.05 12.47
N ALA A 630 -23.17 -8.53 11.26
CA ALA A 630 -24.02 -8.76 10.09
C ALA A 630 -24.07 -10.22 9.62
N THR A 631 -23.08 -11.06 9.99
CA THR A 631 -23.09 -12.49 9.64
C THR A 631 -24.02 -13.33 10.52
N GLY A 632 -24.39 -12.84 11.71
CA GLY A 632 -25.19 -13.59 12.67
C GLY A 632 -24.50 -14.82 13.30
N VAL A 633 -23.17 -14.92 13.22
CA VAL A 633 -22.41 -16.06 13.75
C VAL A 633 -22.14 -15.96 15.25
N ASP A 634 -22.11 -17.11 15.93
CA ASP A 634 -21.76 -17.20 17.35
C ASP A 634 -20.23 -17.33 17.60
N CYS A 635 -19.46 -17.53 16.54
CA CYS A 635 -18.01 -17.75 16.61
C CYS A 635 -17.28 -17.16 15.40
N VAL A 636 -16.22 -16.40 15.65
CA VAL A 636 -15.28 -15.89 14.64
C VAL A 636 -13.95 -16.61 14.80
N ILE A 637 -13.41 -17.08 13.68
CA ILE A 637 -12.14 -17.79 13.62
C ILE A 637 -11.06 -16.87 13.04
N ALA A 638 -9.89 -16.84 13.68
CA ALA A 638 -8.68 -16.21 13.13
C ALA A 638 -7.43 -17.02 13.51
N ASP A 639 -6.34 -16.85 12.78
CA ASP A 639 -5.06 -17.52 13.05
C ASP A 639 -3.99 -16.56 13.61
N ASN A 640 -4.21 -15.25 13.47
CA ASN A 640 -3.26 -14.26 13.94
C ASN A 640 -3.55 -13.90 15.41
N PRO A 641 -2.61 -14.13 16.35
CA PRO A 641 -2.83 -13.83 17.76
C PRO A 641 -3.07 -12.34 18.03
N GLY A 642 -2.46 -11.44 17.25
CA GLY A 642 -2.75 -10.00 17.35
C GLY A 642 -4.21 -9.67 17.00
N CYS A 643 -4.78 -10.33 15.99
CA CYS A 643 -6.20 -10.18 15.65
C CYS A 643 -7.10 -10.73 16.75
N LEU A 644 -6.78 -11.91 17.28
CA LEU A 644 -7.54 -12.55 18.35
C LEU A 644 -7.58 -11.67 19.61
N THR A 645 -6.42 -11.21 20.07
CA THR A 645 -6.31 -10.31 21.22
C THR A 645 -7.11 -9.03 21.02
N HIS A 646 -6.98 -8.41 19.85
CA HIS A 646 -7.66 -7.15 19.55
C HIS A 646 -9.18 -7.31 19.51
N LEU A 647 -9.68 -8.33 18.82
CA LEU A 647 -11.12 -8.62 18.71
C LEU A 647 -11.70 -9.08 20.06
N ARG A 648 -11.01 -9.94 20.83
CA ARG A 648 -11.44 -10.36 22.17
C ARG A 648 -11.60 -9.17 23.11
N GLY A 649 -10.59 -8.30 23.17
CA GLY A 649 -10.66 -7.11 24.02
C GLY A 649 -11.80 -6.16 23.61
N ALA A 650 -12.10 -6.07 22.32
CA ALA A 650 -13.20 -5.26 21.79
C ALA A 650 -14.59 -5.85 22.06
N MET A 651 -14.74 -7.18 21.93
CA MET A 651 -15.97 -7.91 22.24
C MET A 651 -16.28 -7.86 23.74
N ASP A 652 -15.26 -8.06 24.59
CA ASP A 652 -15.39 -7.98 26.05
C ASP A 652 -15.79 -6.57 26.51
N ALA A 653 -15.13 -5.53 26.00
CA ALA A 653 -15.47 -4.13 26.32
C ALA A 653 -16.91 -3.76 25.93
N ARG A 654 -17.47 -4.40 24.89
CA ARG A 654 -18.84 -4.20 24.37
C ARG A 654 -19.83 -5.23 24.89
N GLU A 655 -19.41 -6.13 25.77
CA GLU A 655 -20.25 -7.18 26.38
C GLU A 655 -20.95 -8.07 25.34
N LYS A 656 -20.29 -8.29 24.19
CA LYS A 656 -20.76 -9.17 23.11
C LYS A 656 -20.52 -10.64 23.47
N THR A 657 -21.45 -11.52 23.10
CA THR A 657 -21.39 -12.97 23.37
C THR A 657 -20.64 -13.76 22.29
N ILE A 658 -20.35 -13.15 21.14
CA ILE A 658 -19.65 -13.79 20.01
C ILE A 658 -18.25 -14.24 20.44
N ARG A 659 -17.95 -15.52 20.25
CA ARG A 659 -16.67 -16.12 20.66
C ARG A 659 -15.60 -15.86 19.59
N ILE A 660 -14.45 -15.35 20.00
CA ILE A 660 -13.29 -15.18 19.11
C ILE A 660 -12.28 -16.30 19.38
N ARG A 661 -12.02 -17.17 18.41
CA ARG A 661 -11.23 -18.39 18.59
C ARG A 661 -10.10 -18.53 17.59
N HIS A 662 -9.00 -19.12 18.05
CA HIS A 662 -7.92 -19.53 17.16
C HIS A 662 -8.36 -20.74 16.32
N ILE A 663 -7.99 -20.80 15.04
CA ILE A 663 -8.36 -21.93 14.17
C ILE A 663 -8.00 -23.30 14.76
N ALA A 664 -6.82 -23.40 15.38
CA ALA A 664 -6.38 -24.62 16.04
C ALA A 664 -7.28 -25.06 17.21
N GLU A 665 -7.88 -24.12 17.96
CA GLU A 665 -8.81 -24.45 19.05
C GLU A 665 -10.07 -25.11 18.51
N VAL A 666 -10.56 -24.64 17.36
CA VAL A 666 -11.76 -25.19 16.69
C VAL A 666 -11.45 -26.56 16.10
N LEU A 667 -10.33 -26.68 15.39
CA LEU A 667 -9.88 -27.97 14.83
C LEU A 667 -9.70 -29.03 15.91
N TRP A 668 -9.07 -28.68 17.02
CA TRP A 668 -8.87 -29.61 18.13
C TRP A 668 -10.17 -30.07 18.75
N GLU A 669 -11.13 -29.16 18.96
CA GLU A 669 -12.45 -29.52 19.50
C GLU A 669 -13.20 -30.46 18.56
N SER A 670 -13.19 -30.18 17.25
CA SER A 670 -13.81 -31.06 16.25
C SER A 670 -13.17 -32.45 16.21
N LEU A 671 -11.84 -32.54 16.31
CA LEU A 671 -11.14 -33.82 16.36
C LEU A 671 -11.41 -34.57 17.67
N SER A 672 -11.45 -33.86 18.80
CA SER A 672 -11.71 -34.45 20.13
C SER A 672 -13.15 -34.92 20.29
N ALA A 673 -14.10 -34.32 19.56
CA ALA A 673 -15.49 -34.74 19.56
C ALA A 673 -15.75 -35.95 18.63
N ALA A 674 -14.86 -36.20 17.67
CA ALA A 674 -14.94 -37.32 16.73
C ALA A 674 -14.20 -38.59 17.24
N SER A 675 -13.32 -38.43 18.23
CA SER A 675 -12.61 -39.50 18.96
C SER A 675 -13.34 -39.89 20.23
#